data_AF-A0A2M7Y9X6-F1
#
_entry.id   AF-A0A2M7Y9X6-F1
#
_cell.length_a   1.000
_cell.length_b   1.000
_cell.length_c   1.000
_cell.angle_alpha   90.00
_cell.angle_beta   90.00
_cell.angle_gamma   90.00
#
_symmetry.space_group_name_H-M   'P 1'
#
loop_
_entity.id
_entity.type
_entity.pdbx_description
1 polymer ?
#
loop_
_entity_poly.entity_id
_entity_poly.type
_entity_poly.pdbx_seq_one_letter_code
_entity_poly.pdbx_strand_id
1 'polypeptide(L)'
;MTTATPAPAPAPSGSIPDVVRAYLATSGLSQRALSLEAGLNEKAVSQLLIGRTQRPHAAALAGLSRVVGVDLGAIASAPTVTVADMQRILRETPPHGWSPSVLRGATSALKLYERFAGGGACAGSPPFDRASVRKFLAANTPASLGVSPATCAAYASHLRALLDMVGGGGRTPQIRDVTGRWRWLYDAVAETDLPQDLVWAAGPFFAWCDAQGIEFTDLTAETFVAYRDHRITHGGVTGAEAKHTKASKRARDLWNHLATLPVFANLGVRAAEQPFADGRVRYATPDALLAPLLAEFDEQVVPWVTGKTTPQGRPVDEILDEIEAIAAPPRSAKVAAARRYNGKASQNRKSAREERLRACGVLLAAGTWGPKRVAVARAGIISLVKCFFTTTGTLIETMAELSEPDLLEAAAEALDEATDFDDVGSSYVSTLVKLVRKIAVGFVGVGAVEAARISHIIVRHTPDRAGVSPRNKLKLQQFTPDRIDAFFGMSGALVAEVNAEVARRRAANRRAAAAGRKPVELLDAEIARKLELVVAHDIFCARAPRKANVLGIDLDRHVRDAADGTIIVELPPEMVKGGRKLVIPLNPRMSAVFRQHIAKARPLLLTDANRGSMMLFPARKRAEGHYTCLTVQLMREIHERVGVKFNPHLYRHLVGWVWLKNDPSKLPQVQILLGHKNIATTLKFYAELDETLALQQWSDRLEGHGHGDRNNRRTLAA
;
A
#
# COMPACT_ATOMS: atom_id res chain seq x y z
N MET A 1 51.78 54.67 12.48
CA MET A 1 50.56 55.18 13.14
C MET A 1 49.37 54.54 12.46
N THR A 2 48.98 53.37 12.96
CA THR A 2 47.90 52.53 12.42
C THR A 2 46.57 53.06 12.97
N THR A 3 45.70 53.51 12.07
CA THR A 3 44.38 54.03 12.36
C THR A 3 43.46 52.90 12.83
N ALA A 4 42.99 53.01 14.08
CA ALA A 4 42.03 52.09 14.67
C ALA A 4 40.64 52.28 14.04
N THR A 5 40.12 51.19 13.48
CA THR A 5 38.73 51.05 13.02
C THR A 5 37.77 51.17 14.22
N PRO A 6 36.66 51.93 14.13
CA PRO A 6 35.73 52.05 15.24
C PRO A 6 35.00 50.72 15.49
N ALA A 7 34.79 50.41 16.78
CA ALA A 7 34.09 49.21 17.22
C ALA A 7 32.63 49.19 16.70
N PRO A 8 32.08 48.02 16.32
CA PRO A 8 30.69 47.90 15.89
C PRO A 8 29.74 48.21 17.05
N ALA A 9 28.65 48.92 16.75
CA ALA A 9 27.58 49.23 17.69
C ALA A 9 26.99 47.94 18.31
N PRO A 10 26.56 47.97 19.59
CA PRO A 10 25.99 46.81 20.25
C PRO A 10 24.72 46.34 19.52
N ALA A 11 24.59 45.03 19.32
CA ALA A 11 23.39 44.43 18.74
C ALA A 11 22.14 44.78 19.59
N PRO A 12 21.01 45.13 18.97
CA PRO A 12 19.80 45.46 19.71
C PRO A 12 19.31 44.24 20.50
N SER A 13 19.18 44.39 21.82
CA SER A 13 18.60 43.38 22.71
C SER A 13 17.07 43.56 22.77
N GLY A 14 16.32 42.60 22.24
CA GLY A 14 14.84 42.62 22.27
C GLY A 14 14.21 41.69 21.23
N SER A 15 12.89 41.43 21.34
CA SER A 15 12.15 40.66 20.32
C SER A 15 11.85 41.53 19.09
N ILE A 16 11.60 40.92 17.92
CA ILE A 16 11.24 41.65 16.68
C ILE A 16 10.07 42.64 16.92
N PRO A 17 8.98 42.27 17.62
CA PRO A 17 7.92 43.23 17.99
C PRO A 17 8.38 44.43 18.83
N ASP A 18 9.38 44.26 19.69
CA ASP A 18 9.87 45.35 20.56
C ASP A 18 10.67 46.37 19.76
N VAL A 19 11.50 45.90 18.83
CA VAL A 19 12.24 46.77 17.91
C VAL A 19 11.29 47.54 17.00
N VAL A 20 10.24 46.88 16.49
CA VAL A 20 9.21 47.55 15.66
C VAL A 20 8.36 48.54 16.48
N ARG A 21 8.02 48.22 17.75
CA ARG A 21 7.35 49.17 18.66
C ARG A 21 8.21 50.40 18.95
N ALA A 22 9.49 50.21 19.23
CA ALA A 22 10.43 51.29 19.49
C ALA A 22 10.55 52.21 18.26
N TYR A 23 10.66 51.63 17.06
CA TYR A 23 10.73 52.39 15.82
C TYR A 23 9.44 53.18 15.53
N LEU A 24 8.26 52.59 15.73
CA LEU A 24 6.99 53.31 15.56
C LEU A 24 6.86 54.49 16.54
N ALA A 25 7.35 54.33 17.77
CA ALA A 25 7.33 55.39 18.77
C ALA A 25 8.28 56.55 18.42
N THR A 26 9.42 56.27 17.79
CA THR A 26 10.40 57.31 17.39
C THR A 26 10.12 57.94 16.04
N SER A 27 9.60 57.17 15.07
CA SER A 27 9.30 57.65 13.71
C SER A 27 7.95 58.38 13.60
N GLY A 28 7.01 58.15 14.53
CA GLY A 28 5.65 58.68 14.47
C GLY A 28 4.76 58.06 13.38
N LEU A 29 5.26 57.05 12.65
CA LEU A 29 4.50 56.35 11.62
C LEU A 29 3.36 55.53 12.23
N SER A 30 2.24 55.44 11.51
CA SER A 30 1.19 54.47 11.85
C SER A 30 1.61 53.05 11.46
N GLN A 31 1.08 52.03 12.15
CA GLN A 31 1.33 50.62 11.81
C GLN A 31 0.99 50.29 10.34
N ARG A 32 -0.06 50.93 9.81
CA ARG A 32 -0.48 50.80 8.40
C ARG A 32 0.54 51.42 7.46
N ALA A 33 1.01 52.63 7.77
CA ALA A 33 2.01 53.33 6.96
C ALA A 33 3.33 52.54 6.90
N LEU A 34 3.82 52.07 8.05
CA LEU A 34 5.02 51.22 8.11
C LEU A 34 4.87 49.92 7.32
N SER A 35 3.67 49.31 7.36
CA SER A 35 3.42 48.09 6.58
C SER A 35 3.52 48.34 5.08
N LEU A 36 2.90 49.42 4.58
CA LEU A 36 2.90 49.75 3.16
C LEU A 36 4.28 50.19 2.68
N GLU A 37 5.01 50.97 3.48
CA GLU A 37 6.37 51.43 3.17
C GLU A 37 7.40 50.28 3.13
N ALA A 38 7.17 49.25 3.95
CA ALA A 38 7.92 48.00 3.92
C ALA A 38 7.55 47.09 2.72
N GLY A 39 6.56 47.48 1.90
CA GLY A 39 6.06 46.68 0.77
C GLY A 39 5.18 45.51 1.20
N LEU A 40 4.54 45.61 2.37
CA LEU A 40 3.71 44.57 2.98
C LEU A 40 2.22 44.94 2.92
N ASN A 41 1.36 43.96 3.18
CA ASN A 41 -0.08 44.18 3.35
C ASN A 41 -0.35 45.21 4.46
N GLU A 42 -1.35 46.08 4.29
CA GLU A 42 -1.75 47.15 5.21
C GLU A 42 -1.88 46.76 6.71
N LYS A 43 -2.11 45.47 7.02
CA LYS A 43 -2.25 44.97 8.40
C LYS A 43 -1.04 44.18 8.90
N ALA A 44 0.02 44.04 8.12
CA ALA A 44 1.15 43.16 8.41
C ALA A 44 1.86 43.51 9.73
N VAL A 45 2.19 44.79 9.95
CA VAL A 45 2.82 45.27 11.20
C VAL A 45 1.85 45.12 12.38
N SER A 46 0.57 45.40 12.19
CA SER A 46 -0.43 45.21 13.26
C SER A 46 -0.51 43.75 13.70
N GLN A 47 -0.55 42.82 12.75
CA GLN A 47 -0.56 41.38 13.02
C GLN A 47 0.73 40.88 13.67
N LEU A 48 1.88 41.44 13.28
CA LEU A 48 3.17 41.19 13.93
C LEU A 48 3.14 41.58 15.42
N LEU A 49 2.65 42.79 15.73
CA LEU A 49 2.70 43.37 17.07
C LEU A 49 1.71 42.74 18.07
N ILE A 50 0.60 42.18 17.58
CA ILE A 50 -0.38 41.43 18.38
C ILE A 50 -0.04 39.93 18.47
N GLY A 51 1.12 39.51 17.95
CA GLY A 51 1.60 38.14 18.07
C GLY A 51 0.90 37.12 17.16
N ARG A 52 0.13 37.57 16.16
CA ARG A 52 -0.49 36.67 15.16
C ARG A 52 0.55 36.03 14.22
N THR A 53 1.72 36.65 14.08
CA THR A 53 2.80 36.20 13.19
C THR A 53 4.08 36.02 13.99
N GLN A 54 4.27 34.86 14.63
CA GLN A 54 5.45 34.60 15.47
C GLN A 54 6.75 34.41 14.66
N ARG A 55 6.67 34.12 13.36
CA ARG A 55 7.81 34.04 12.44
C ARG A 55 7.47 34.75 11.13
N PRO A 56 7.82 36.03 10.98
CA PRO A 56 7.61 36.74 9.73
C PRO A 56 8.47 36.14 8.63
N HIS A 57 7.95 36.06 7.41
CA HIS A 57 8.67 35.50 6.26
C HIS A 57 9.93 36.31 5.95
N ALA A 58 10.99 35.69 5.40
CA ALA A 58 12.27 36.36 5.14
C ALA A 58 12.13 37.63 4.30
N ALA A 59 11.23 37.64 3.31
CA ALA A 59 10.91 38.83 2.51
C ALA A 59 10.23 39.94 3.33
N ALA A 60 9.38 39.59 4.30
CA ALA A 60 8.75 40.56 5.19
C ALA A 60 9.75 41.14 6.21
N LEU A 61 10.67 40.32 6.71
CA LEU A 61 11.77 40.77 7.54
C LEU A 61 12.71 41.68 6.74
N ALA A 62 13.08 41.32 5.52
CA ALA A 62 13.92 42.18 4.66
C ALA A 62 13.24 43.53 4.35
N GLY A 63 11.94 43.52 4.05
CA GLY A 63 11.16 44.74 3.82
C GLY A 63 11.08 45.65 5.05
N LEU A 64 10.86 45.08 6.23
CA LEU A 64 10.83 45.82 7.50
C LEU A 64 12.23 46.27 7.93
N SER A 65 13.25 45.42 7.81
CA SER A 65 14.65 45.75 8.12
C SER A 65 15.14 46.95 7.31
N ARG A 66 14.71 47.05 6.03
CA ARG A 66 15.03 48.18 5.15
C ARG A 66 14.44 49.50 5.64
N VAL A 67 13.23 49.49 6.20
CA VAL A 67 12.55 50.71 6.67
C VAL A 67 12.95 51.07 8.10
N VAL A 68 13.09 50.06 8.96
CA VAL A 68 13.46 50.21 10.38
C VAL A 68 14.95 50.52 10.56
N GLY A 69 15.79 50.15 9.58
CA GLY A 69 17.24 50.39 9.62
C GLY A 69 18.01 49.42 10.55
N VAL A 70 17.37 48.34 10.97
CA VAL A 70 17.92 47.28 11.82
C VAL A 70 17.73 45.95 11.13
N ASP A 71 18.74 45.08 11.12
CA ASP A 71 18.59 43.73 10.59
C ASP A 71 17.73 42.87 11.53
N LEU A 72 16.42 42.88 11.29
CA LEU A 72 15.45 42.07 12.03
C LEU A 72 15.62 40.56 11.77
N GLY A 73 16.33 40.16 10.71
CA GLY A 73 16.64 38.75 10.42
C GLY A 73 17.77 38.20 11.29
N ALA A 74 18.65 39.07 11.79
CA ALA A 74 19.74 38.74 12.70
C ALA A 74 19.33 38.73 14.19
N ILE A 75 18.14 39.26 14.53
CA ILE A 75 17.59 39.17 15.88
C ILE A 75 17.25 37.70 16.16
N ALA A 76 18.00 37.08 17.08
CA ALA A 76 17.89 35.67 17.43
C ALA A 76 16.42 35.24 17.60
N SER A 77 16.05 34.13 16.94
CA SER A 77 14.72 33.52 17.05
C SER A 77 14.28 33.46 18.50
N ALA A 78 13.04 33.88 18.76
CA ALA A 78 12.40 33.73 20.06
C ALA A 78 12.67 32.33 20.64
N PRO A 79 12.88 32.21 21.97
CA PRO A 79 13.26 30.94 22.60
C PRO A 79 12.29 29.84 22.19
N THR A 80 12.85 28.68 21.82
CA THR A 80 12.11 27.46 21.49
C THR A 80 11.16 27.14 22.65
N VAL A 81 9.84 27.18 22.42
CA VAL A 81 8.86 26.81 23.45
C VAL A 81 9.16 25.38 23.89
N THR A 82 9.49 25.20 25.17
CA THR A 82 9.77 23.88 25.74
C THR A 82 8.47 23.22 26.24
N VAL A 83 8.51 21.92 26.54
CA VAL A 83 7.39 21.27 27.23
C VAL A 83 7.11 21.95 28.57
N ALA A 84 8.14 22.33 29.33
CA ALA A 84 8.01 23.04 30.59
C ALA A 84 7.26 24.38 30.42
N ASP A 85 7.55 25.14 29.36
CA ASP A 85 6.81 26.36 29.03
C ASP A 85 5.34 26.06 28.72
N MET A 86 5.07 25.01 27.95
CA MET A 86 3.70 24.64 27.60
C MET A 86 2.91 24.16 28.83
N GLN A 87 3.55 23.42 29.73
CA GLN A 87 2.96 23.02 31.02
C GLN A 87 2.67 24.24 31.91
N ARG A 88 3.56 25.24 31.90
CA ARG A 88 3.37 26.51 32.62
C ARG A 88 2.19 27.30 32.06
N ILE A 89 2.11 27.47 30.74
CA ILE A 89 0.99 28.14 30.06
C ILE A 89 -0.34 27.46 30.38
N LEU A 90 -0.42 26.12 30.38
CA LEU A 90 -1.66 25.42 30.74
C LEU A 90 -2.08 25.63 32.20
N ARG A 91 -1.14 25.86 33.11
CA ARG A 91 -1.42 26.14 34.53
C ARG A 91 -1.83 27.60 34.76
N GLU A 92 -1.11 28.53 34.17
CA GLU A 92 -1.25 29.97 34.41
C GLU A 92 -2.33 30.60 33.53
N THR A 93 -2.53 30.10 32.31
CA THR A 93 -3.44 30.69 31.32
C THR A 93 -4.10 29.60 30.47
N PRO A 94 -4.99 28.78 31.07
CA PRO A 94 -5.67 27.71 30.34
C PRO A 94 -6.54 28.28 29.21
N PRO A 95 -6.62 27.61 28.04
CA PRO A 95 -7.43 28.09 26.93
C PRO A 95 -8.91 28.22 27.27
N HIS A 96 -9.51 29.34 26.85
CA HIS A 96 -10.94 29.57 27.02
C HIS A 96 -11.76 28.47 26.33
N GLY A 97 -12.70 27.86 27.05
CA GLY A 97 -13.59 26.80 26.54
C GLY A 97 -13.06 25.36 26.67
N TRP A 98 -11.85 25.15 27.20
CA TRP A 98 -11.37 23.80 27.51
C TRP A 98 -11.98 23.29 28.81
N SER A 99 -12.58 22.09 28.78
CA SER A 99 -13.12 21.47 30.00
C SER A 99 -11.99 20.94 30.90
N PRO A 100 -12.24 20.72 32.21
CA PRO A 100 -11.26 20.12 33.11
C PRO A 100 -10.71 18.77 32.63
N SER A 101 -11.52 18.00 31.89
CA SER A 101 -11.09 16.74 31.30
C SER A 101 -10.11 16.93 30.14
N VAL A 102 -10.33 17.96 29.31
CA VAL A 102 -9.43 18.29 28.18
C VAL A 102 -8.09 18.79 28.70
N LEU A 103 -8.10 19.63 29.75
CA LEU A 103 -6.88 20.10 30.41
C LEU A 103 -6.06 18.94 30.97
N ARG A 104 -6.69 18.01 31.72
CA ARG A 104 -6.01 16.81 32.22
C ARG A 104 -5.45 15.94 31.10
N GLY A 105 -6.21 15.73 30.03
CA GLY A 105 -5.77 14.97 28.85
C GLY A 105 -4.56 15.60 28.17
N ALA A 106 -4.54 16.94 28.04
CA ALA A 106 -3.43 17.68 27.46
C ALA A 106 -2.17 17.67 28.34
N THR A 107 -2.33 17.83 29.66
CA THR A 107 -1.21 17.69 30.60
C THR A 107 -0.61 16.28 30.58
N SER A 108 -1.45 15.24 30.54
CA SER A 108 -0.99 13.85 30.43
C SER A 108 -0.26 13.57 29.11
N ALA A 109 -0.75 14.15 28.01
CA ALA A 109 -0.10 14.03 26.71
C ALA A 109 1.28 14.70 26.68
N LEU A 110 1.43 15.89 27.30
CA LEU A 110 2.73 16.58 27.42
C LEU A 110 3.73 15.78 28.26
N LYS A 111 3.30 15.22 29.39
CA LYS A 111 4.16 14.37 30.24
C LYS A 111 4.62 13.12 29.50
N LEU A 112 3.74 12.51 28.72
CA LEU A 112 4.10 11.36 27.89
C LEU A 112 5.09 11.75 26.80
N TYR A 113 4.87 12.88 26.12
CA TYR A 113 5.81 13.42 25.14
C TYR A 113 7.19 13.69 25.76
N GLU A 114 7.23 14.36 26.91
CA GLU A 114 8.47 14.69 27.65
C GLU A 114 9.29 13.44 28.00
N ARG A 115 8.63 12.40 28.51
CA ARG A 115 9.27 11.13 28.90
C ARG A 115 10.00 10.43 27.75
N PHE A 116 9.48 10.54 26.53
CA PHE A 116 9.96 9.77 25.37
C PHE A 116 10.72 10.62 24.34
N ALA A 117 10.60 11.96 24.40
CA ALA A 117 11.34 12.87 23.53
C ALA A 117 12.65 13.36 24.17
N GLY A 118 12.75 13.41 25.50
CA GLY A 118 14.00 13.70 26.22
C GLY A 118 14.84 12.44 26.39
N GLY A 119 16.08 12.45 25.91
CA GLY A 119 17.01 11.31 25.92
C GLY A 119 17.51 10.90 27.31
N GLY A 120 16.61 10.44 28.19
CA GLY A 120 16.94 10.03 29.56
C GLY A 120 16.98 11.20 30.56
N ALA A 121 17.01 10.86 31.85
CA ALA A 121 16.72 11.73 33.00
C ALA A 121 17.66 12.94 33.22
N CYS A 122 18.66 13.17 32.36
CA CYS A 122 19.67 14.23 32.52
C CYS A 122 19.66 15.32 31.42
N ALA A 123 18.71 15.30 30.48
CA ALA A 123 18.55 16.38 29.49
C ALA A 123 17.41 17.32 29.90
N GLY A 124 17.58 18.64 29.74
CA GLY A 124 16.54 19.64 30.03
C GLY A 124 15.23 19.42 29.26
N SER A 125 14.18 20.19 29.59
CA SER A 125 12.85 20.01 29.00
C SER A 125 12.89 20.09 27.46
N PRO A 126 12.36 19.08 26.73
CA PRO A 126 12.56 18.98 25.30
C PRO A 126 11.82 20.10 24.54
N PRO A 127 12.27 20.44 23.32
CA PRO A 127 11.58 21.42 22.49
C PRO A 127 10.17 20.92 22.13
N PHE A 128 9.21 21.84 22.15
CA PHE A 128 7.82 21.61 21.79
C PHE A 128 7.45 22.38 20.51
N ASP A 129 7.86 21.83 19.38
CA ASP A 129 7.55 22.34 18.04
C ASP A 129 6.96 21.25 17.14
N ARG A 130 6.40 21.65 15.98
CA ARG A 130 5.73 20.73 15.05
C ARG A 130 6.66 19.62 14.54
N ALA A 131 7.93 19.90 14.28
CA ALA A 131 8.89 18.91 13.78
C ALA A 131 9.22 17.88 14.86
N SER A 132 9.45 18.33 16.09
CA SER A 132 9.76 17.47 17.24
C SER A 132 8.57 16.57 17.63
N VAL A 133 7.35 17.12 17.67
CA VAL A 133 6.12 16.33 17.92
C VAL A 133 5.85 15.35 16.77
N ARG A 134 6.11 15.73 15.51
CA ARG A 134 5.97 14.82 14.36
C ARG A 134 6.96 13.66 14.45
N LYS A 135 8.23 13.92 14.76
CA LYS A 135 9.26 12.90 14.95
C LYS A 135 8.85 11.92 16.06
N PHE A 136 8.36 12.43 17.19
CA PHE A 136 7.84 11.62 18.29
C PHE A 136 6.66 10.73 17.86
N LEU A 137 5.62 11.30 17.24
CA LEU A 137 4.43 10.54 16.83
C LEU A 137 4.73 9.52 15.72
N ALA A 138 5.73 9.76 14.87
CA ALA A 138 6.15 8.83 13.82
C ALA A 138 6.98 7.66 14.39
N ALA A 139 7.79 7.91 15.43
CA ALA A 139 8.65 6.93 16.07
C ALA A 139 7.91 6.02 17.06
N ASN A 140 6.68 6.38 17.47
CA ASN A 140 5.97 5.72 18.56
C ASN A 140 4.60 5.17 18.14
N THR A 141 4.22 4.02 18.69
CA THR A 141 2.93 3.35 18.51
C THR A 141 2.16 3.29 19.83
N PRO A 142 0.84 3.03 19.85
CA PRO A 142 0.11 2.86 21.11
C PRO A 142 0.76 1.85 22.06
N ALA A 143 1.29 0.76 21.49
CA ALA A 143 2.00 -0.28 22.22
C ALA A 143 3.34 0.20 22.80
N SER A 144 4.16 0.93 22.02
CA SER A 144 5.44 1.45 22.54
C SER A 144 5.26 2.52 23.62
N LEU A 145 4.12 3.19 23.63
CA LEU A 145 3.75 4.20 24.63
C LEU A 145 3.03 3.61 25.86
N GLY A 146 2.73 2.30 25.86
CA GLY A 146 2.02 1.63 26.96
C GLY A 146 0.59 2.12 27.15
N VAL A 147 -0.09 2.56 26.08
CA VAL A 147 -1.46 3.11 26.15
C VAL A 147 -2.40 2.47 25.13
N SER A 148 -3.71 2.52 25.40
CA SER A 148 -4.71 2.04 24.44
C SER A 148 -4.69 2.86 23.13
N PRO A 149 -5.14 2.29 21.99
CA PRO A 149 -5.23 3.05 20.74
C PRO A 149 -6.10 4.30 20.84
N ALA A 150 -7.22 4.23 21.58
CA ALA A 150 -8.09 5.37 21.82
C ALA A 150 -7.39 6.48 22.63
N THR A 151 -6.65 6.09 23.68
CA THR A 151 -5.85 7.01 24.49
C THR A 151 -4.71 7.63 23.68
N CYS A 152 -4.01 6.84 22.85
CA CYS A 152 -2.96 7.34 21.97
C CYS A 152 -3.49 8.36 20.96
N ALA A 153 -4.66 8.08 20.37
CA ALA A 153 -5.32 9.01 19.44
C ALA A 153 -5.75 10.31 20.14
N ALA A 154 -6.30 10.21 21.36
CA ALA A 154 -6.65 11.35 22.19
C ALA A 154 -5.42 12.20 22.56
N TYR A 155 -4.32 11.57 22.99
CA TYR A 155 -3.07 12.27 23.30
C TYR A 155 -2.46 12.95 22.08
N ALA A 156 -2.43 12.28 20.93
CA ALA A 156 -2.01 12.91 19.69
C ALA A 156 -2.91 14.10 19.32
N SER A 157 -4.21 14.03 19.63
CA SER A 157 -5.14 15.15 19.45
C SER A 157 -4.85 16.31 20.39
N HIS A 158 -4.54 16.04 21.66
CA HIS A 158 -4.19 17.08 22.62
C HIS A 158 -2.86 17.75 22.27
N LEU A 159 -1.83 17.00 21.86
CA LEU A 159 -0.56 17.57 21.39
C LEU A 159 -0.77 18.50 20.18
N ARG A 160 -1.69 18.17 19.27
CA ARG A 160 -2.06 19.08 18.15
C ARG A 160 -2.72 20.37 18.66
N ALA A 161 -3.69 20.26 19.55
CA ALA A 161 -4.38 21.42 20.10
C ALA A 161 -3.41 22.38 20.83
N LEU A 162 -2.39 21.83 21.49
CA LEU A 162 -1.31 22.60 22.12
C LEU A 162 -0.37 23.23 21.09
N LEU A 163 -0.01 22.51 20.02
CA LEU A 163 0.76 23.09 18.90
C LEU A 163 0.00 24.23 18.21
N ASP A 164 -1.33 24.17 18.14
CA ASP A 164 -2.15 25.23 17.58
C ASP A 164 -2.19 26.47 18.49
N MET A 165 -2.05 26.32 19.81
CA MET A 165 -1.87 27.44 20.74
C MET A 165 -0.53 28.15 20.51
N VAL A 166 0.53 27.39 20.27
CA VAL A 166 1.88 27.93 20.03
C VAL A 166 2.01 28.52 18.61
N GLY A 167 1.33 27.95 17.62
CA GLY A 167 1.50 28.25 16.20
C GLY A 167 0.59 29.32 15.59
N GLY A 168 -0.24 30.02 16.37
CA GLY A 168 -1.16 31.03 15.85
C GLY A 168 -2.26 30.42 14.98
N GLY A 169 -3.38 30.06 15.59
CA GLY A 169 -4.54 29.49 14.91
C GLY A 169 -5.20 30.44 13.90
N GLY A 170 -4.73 30.40 12.65
CA GLY A 170 -5.52 30.77 11.48
C GLY A 170 -6.11 29.51 10.86
N ARG A 171 -7.44 29.41 10.77
CA ARG A 171 -8.10 28.38 9.95
C ARG A 171 -7.55 28.48 8.53
N THR A 172 -7.01 27.40 7.97
CA THR A 172 -6.56 27.38 6.57
C THR A 172 -7.75 27.73 5.66
N PRO A 173 -7.62 28.73 4.77
CA PRO A 173 -8.66 29.04 3.79
C PRO A 173 -9.04 27.79 2.99
N GLN A 174 -10.34 27.54 2.84
CA GLN A 174 -10.87 26.46 2.01
C GLN A 174 -11.44 27.06 0.72
N ILE A 175 -11.67 26.23 -0.30
CA ILE A 175 -12.19 26.71 -1.59
C ILE A 175 -13.58 27.36 -1.51
N ARG A 176 -14.33 27.11 -0.43
CA ARG A 176 -15.59 27.81 -0.12
C ARG A 176 -15.40 29.23 0.41
N ASP A 177 -14.20 29.55 0.87
CA ASP A 177 -13.82 30.87 1.39
C ASP A 177 -13.16 31.73 0.32
N VAL A 178 -12.89 31.15 -0.86
CA VAL A 178 -12.28 31.81 -2.01
C VAL A 178 -13.38 32.38 -2.89
N THR A 179 -13.15 33.60 -3.38
CA THR A 179 -14.00 34.28 -4.37
C THR A 179 -13.17 34.59 -5.61
N GLY A 180 -13.80 34.75 -6.78
CA GLY A 180 -13.10 35.13 -8.01
C GLY A 180 -12.66 33.94 -8.88
N ARG A 181 -11.58 34.11 -9.66
CA ARG A 181 -11.21 33.21 -10.76
C ARG A 181 -10.95 31.76 -10.30
N TRP A 182 -10.30 31.58 -9.15
CA TRP A 182 -10.03 30.26 -8.56
C TRP A 182 -11.31 29.53 -8.11
N ARG A 183 -12.30 30.27 -7.61
CA ARG A 183 -13.60 29.72 -7.23
C ARG A 183 -14.41 29.30 -8.46
N TRP A 184 -14.47 30.18 -9.47
CA TRP A 184 -15.12 29.88 -10.74
C TRP A 184 -14.52 28.63 -11.40
N LEU A 185 -13.19 28.52 -11.42
CA LEU A 185 -12.52 27.35 -11.97
C LEU A 185 -12.86 26.07 -11.20
N TYR A 186 -12.93 26.12 -9.87
CA TYR A 186 -13.35 24.97 -9.07
C TYR A 186 -14.77 24.48 -9.44
N ASP A 187 -15.72 25.40 -9.57
CA ASP A 187 -17.10 25.09 -9.92
C ASP A 187 -17.18 24.53 -11.35
N ALA A 188 -16.45 25.12 -12.31
CA ALA A 188 -16.37 24.63 -13.68
C ALA A 188 -15.73 23.22 -13.77
N VAL A 189 -14.73 22.92 -12.94
CA VAL A 189 -14.10 21.59 -12.87
C VAL A 189 -15.06 20.53 -12.36
N ALA A 190 -15.98 20.89 -11.43
CA ALA A 190 -16.96 19.97 -10.90
C ALA A 190 -17.99 19.48 -11.94
N GLU A 191 -18.19 20.26 -13.02
CA GLU A 191 -19.10 19.93 -14.13
C GLU A 191 -18.42 19.13 -15.26
N THR A 192 -17.15 18.75 -15.10
CA THR A 192 -16.40 17.95 -16.09
C THR A 192 -16.45 16.45 -15.82
N ASP A 193 -16.17 15.62 -16.83
CA ASP A 193 -16.02 14.15 -16.68
C ASP A 193 -14.69 13.71 -16.02
N LEU A 194 -13.99 14.62 -15.32
CA LEU A 194 -12.73 14.29 -14.67
C LEU A 194 -12.93 13.31 -13.50
N PRO A 195 -11.96 12.41 -13.26
CA PRO A 195 -11.99 11.52 -12.09
C PRO A 195 -12.22 12.27 -10.78
N GLN A 196 -13.15 11.76 -9.96
CA GLN A 196 -13.56 12.39 -8.70
C GLN A 196 -12.40 12.70 -7.75
N ASP A 197 -11.33 11.91 -7.78
CA ASP A 197 -10.15 12.12 -6.94
C ASP A 197 -9.29 13.32 -7.40
N LEU A 198 -9.33 13.68 -8.68
CA LEU A 198 -8.73 14.92 -9.20
C LEU A 198 -9.58 16.14 -8.83
N VAL A 199 -10.91 16.03 -8.94
CA VAL A 199 -11.85 17.09 -8.52
C VAL A 199 -11.67 17.40 -7.01
N TRP A 200 -11.48 16.37 -6.18
CA TRP A 200 -11.19 16.57 -4.75
C TRP A 200 -9.81 17.19 -4.47
N ALA A 201 -8.84 17.01 -5.37
CA ALA A 201 -7.53 17.65 -5.24
C ALA A 201 -7.58 19.16 -5.55
N ALA A 202 -8.54 19.61 -6.38
CA ALA A 202 -8.70 20.99 -6.81
C ALA A 202 -8.88 21.96 -5.64
N GLY A 203 -9.79 21.65 -4.72
CA GLY A 203 -10.22 22.60 -3.67
C GLY A 203 -9.07 23.09 -2.79
N PRO A 204 -8.32 22.19 -2.10
CA PRO A 204 -7.21 22.60 -1.25
C PRO A 204 -6.02 23.20 -2.02
N PHE A 205 -5.90 22.97 -3.32
CA PHE A 205 -4.82 23.52 -4.14
C PHE A 205 -5.17 24.94 -4.61
N PHE A 206 -6.36 25.12 -5.20
CA PHE A 206 -6.82 26.43 -5.69
C PHE A 206 -6.98 27.43 -4.55
N ALA A 207 -7.45 27.00 -3.38
CA ALA A 207 -7.50 27.89 -2.21
C ALA A 207 -6.12 28.32 -1.71
N TRP A 208 -5.10 27.48 -1.91
CA TRP A 208 -3.74 27.87 -1.62
C TRP A 208 -3.18 28.81 -2.69
N CYS A 209 -3.41 28.55 -3.98
CA CYS A 209 -2.99 29.44 -5.07
C CYS A 209 -3.57 30.84 -4.91
N ASP A 210 -4.87 30.95 -4.62
CA ASP A 210 -5.56 32.21 -4.34
C ASP A 210 -4.92 32.95 -3.15
N ALA A 211 -4.69 32.24 -2.04
CA ALA A 211 -4.06 32.82 -0.85
C ALA A 211 -2.61 33.25 -1.07
N GLN A 212 -1.90 32.68 -2.04
CA GLN A 212 -0.55 33.08 -2.43
C GLN A 212 -0.52 34.15 -3.53
N GLY A 213 -1.69 34.54 -4.07
CA GLY A 213 -1.77 35.47 -5.21
C GLY A 213 -1.16 34.92 -6.50
N ILE A 214 -1.17 33.59 -6.68
CA ILE A 214 -0.64 32.94 -7.88
C ILE A 214 -1.68 33.05 -9.00
N GLU A 215 -1.27 33.54 -10.17
CA GLU A 215 -2.09 33.59 -11.37
C GLU A 215 -2.03 32.26 -12.16
N PHE A 216 -3.02 32.03 -13.03
CA PHE A 216 -3.10 30.80 -13.83
C PHE A 216 -1.88 30.60 -14.75
N THR A 217 -1.33 31.70 -15.27
CA THR A 217 -0.18 31.68 -16.19
C THR A 217 1.14 31.37 -15.52
N ASP A 218 1.21 31.52 -14.20
CA ASP A 218 2.45 31.48 -13.42
C ASP A 218 2.67 30.13 -12.74
N LEU A 219 1.80 29.15 -13.04
CA LEU A 219 1.91 27.80 -12.51
C LEU A 219 2.99 27.00 -13.22
N THR A 220 4.07 26.72 -12.50
CA THR A 220 5.22 25.93 -12.95
C THR A 220 5.43 24.70 -12.06
N ALA A 221 6.45 23.89 -12.37
CA ALA A 221 6.84 22.74 -11.55
C ALA A 221 7.18 23.16 -10.10
N GLU A 222 7.85 24.30 -9.93
CA GLU A 222 8.23 24.89 -8.65
C GLU A 222 7.01 25.22 -7.79
N THR A 223 5.90 25.65 -8.40
CA THR A 223 4.67 25.94 -7.66
C THR A 223 4.12 24.69 -6.97
N PHE A 224 4.23 23.52 -7.62
CA PHE A 224 3.80 22.26 -7.01
C PHE A 224 4.75 21.81 -5.89
N VAL A 225 6.06 22.10 -6.00
CA VAL A 225 7.03 21.90 -4.89
C VAL A 225 6.65 22.78 -3.70
N ALA A 226 6.45 24.07 -3.93
CA ALA A 226 6.03 25.03 -2.91
C ALA A 226 4.70 24.60 -2.26
N TYR A 227 3.77 24.05 -3.04
CA TYR A 227 2.52 23.50 -2.50
C TYR A 227 2.75 22.27 -1.61
N ARG A 228 3.63 21.34 -2.00
CA ARG A 228 4.01 20.19 -1.16
C ARG A 228 4.59 20.69 0.17
N ASP A 229 5.52 21.64 0.12
CA ASP A 229 6.23 22.15 1.29
C ASP A 229 5.29 22.93 2.21
N HIS A 230 4.40 23.74 1.65
CA HIS A 230 3.31 24.35 2.39
C HIS A 230 2.45 23.30 3.10
N ARG A 231 2.09 22.21 2.42
CA ARG A 231 1.33 21.10 3.02
C ARG A 231 2.12 20.31 4.06
N ILE A 232 3.44 20.24 3.96
CA ILE A 232 4.31 19.60 4.98
C ILE A 232 4.34 20.47 6.25
N THR A 233 4.43 21.79 6.07
CA THR A 233 4.55 22.78 7.14
C THR A 233 3.22 23.05 7.85
N HIS A 234 2.10 23.00 7.11
CA HIS A 234 0.76 23.39 7.60
C HIS A 234 -0.27 22.25 7.57
N GLY A 235 0.06 21.09 7.02
CA GLY A 235 -0.85 19.93 6.98
C GLY A 235 -0.89 19.13 8.28
N GLY A 236 -1.88 18.24 8.41
CA GLY A 236 -2.05 17.43 9.61
C GLY A 236 -0.83 16.54 9.93
N VAL A 237 -0.39 16.57 11.19
CA VAL A 237 0.84 15.96 11.76
C VAL A 237 0.97 14.43 11.56
N THR A 238 -0.02 13.76 10.99
CA THR A 238 -0.02 12.30 10.74
C THR A 238 0.19 11.91 9.27
N GLY A 239 0.45 12.87 8.38
CA GLY A 239 0.82 12.57 7.00
C GLY A 239 2.31 12.23 6.88
N ALA A 240 2.65 10.99 6.51
CA ALA A 240 3.97 10.71 5.96
C ALA A 240 4.23 11.66 4.79
N GLU A 241 5.47 12.13 4.60
CA GLU A 241 5.85 13.05 3.52
C GLU A 241 5.33 12.58 2.14
N ALA A 242 5.39 11.27 1.89
CA ALA A 242 4.84 10.62 0.71
C ALA A 242 3.36 10.96 0.43
N LYS A 243 2.53 11.18 1.47
CA LYS A 243 1.13 11.58 1.34
C LYS A 243 0.98 13.01 0.83
N HIS A 244 1.87 13.92 1.26
CA HIS A 244 1.87 15.32 0.82
C HIS A 244 2.41 15.43 -0.61
N THR A 245 3.47 14.69 -0.92
CA THR A 245 3.98 14.54 -2.30
C THR A 245 2.92 13.97 -3.23
N LYS A 246 2.18 12.94 -2.80
CA LYS A 246 1.07 12.39 -3.60
C LYS A 246 -0.04 13.41 -3.85
N ALA A 247 -0.39 14.21 -2.84
CA ALA A 247 -1.41 15.25 -3.00
C ALA A 247 -0.97 16.33 -4.00
N SER A 248 0.29 16.75 -3.94
CA SER A 248 0.84 17.71 -4.91
C SER A 248 0.90 17.15 -6.34
N LYS A 249 1.31 15.87 -6.50
CA LYS A 249 1.23 15.17 -7.79
C LYS A 249 -0.19 15.16 -8.37
N ARG A 250 -1.21 14.91 -7.55
CA ARG A 250 -2.61 14.94 -7.99
C ARG A 250 -3.09 16.33 -8.41
N ALA A 251 -2.63 17.38 -7.74
CA ALA A 251 -2.92 18.76 -8.14
C ALA A 251 -2.29 19.09 -9.52
N ARG A 252 -1.07 18.63 -9.77
CA ARG A 252 -0.39 18.76 -11.08
C ARG A 252 -1.08 17.95 -12.18
N ASP A 253 -1.48 16.71 -11.89
CA ASP A 253 -2.22 15.87 -12.83
C ASP A 253 -3.54 16.54 -13.23
N LEU A 254 -4.29 17.06 -12.24
CA LEU A 254 -5.48 17.86 -12.48
C LEU A 254 -5.16 19.05 -13.39
N TRP A 255 -4.15 19.86 -13.05
CA TRP A 255 -3.79 21.05 -13.81
C TRP A 255 -3.48 20.75 -15.28
N ASN A 256 -2.69 19.70 -15.56
CA ASN A 256 -2.38 19.31 -16.93
C ASN A 256 -3.60 18.76 -17.68
N HIS A 257 -4.55 18.11 -16.99
CA HIS A 257 -5.82 17.75 -17.62
C HIS A 257 -6.64 18.97 -18.01
N LEU A 258 -6.66 20.03 -17.19
CA LEU A 258 -7.32 21.28 -17.54
C LEU A 258 -6.70 21.92 -18.79
N ALA A 259 -5.37 21.84 -18.93
CA ALA A 259 -4.66 22.33 -20.11
C ALA A 259 -5.09 21.63 -21.42
N THR A 260 -5.61 20.40 -21.35
CA THR A 260 -6.07 19.64 -22.53
C THR A 260 -7.53 19.88 -22.89
N LEU A 261 -8.32 20.49 -22.00
CA LEU A 261 -9.76 20.64 -22.21
C LEU A 261 -10.06 21.95 -22.97
N PRO A 262 -10.79 21.89 -24.11
CA PRO A 262 -11.07 23.07 -24.92
C PRO A 262 -11.77 24.21 -24.17
N VAL A 263 -12.64 23.88 -23.21
CA VAL A 263 -13.37 24.85 -22.38
C VAL A 263 -12.45 25.75 -21.54
N PHE A 264 -11.20 25.32 -21.29
CA PHE A 264 -10.22 26.06 -20.50
C PHE A 264 -9.07 26.65 -21.33
N ALA A 265 -9.09 26.50 -22.66
CA ALA A 265 -8.00 26.93 -23.53
C ALA A 265 -7.73 28.45 -23.43
N ASN A 266 -8.78 29.26 -23.26
CA ASN A 266 -8.68 30.73 -23.17
C ASN A 266 -8.15 31.24 -21.83
N LEU A 267 -7.90 30.37 -20.86
CA LEU A 267 -7.45 30.75 -19.52
C LEU A 267 -5.93 30.88 -19.39
N GLY A 268 -5.18 30.57 -20.46
CA GLY A 268 -3.72 30.58 -20.46
C GLY A 268 -3.10 29.44 -19.64
N VAL A 269 -3.88 28.38 -19.36
CA VAL A 269 -3.44 27.20 -18.62
C VAL A 269 -2.42 26.43 -19.45
N ARG A 270 -1.21 26.27 -18.91
CA ARG A 270 -0.13 25.51 -19.54
C ARG A 270 0.18 24.26 -18.72
N ALA A 271 0.52 23.18 -19.41
CA ALA A 271 0.95 21.95 -18.77
C ALA A 271 2.25 22.21 -17.97
N ALA A 272 2.26 21.80 -16.71
CA ALA A 272 3.45 21.88 -15.86
C ALA A 272 4.23 20.56 -15.89
N GLU A 273 5.56 20.65 -15.83
CA GLU A 273 6.45 19.50 -15.69
C GLU A 273 6.31 18.81 -14.32
N GLN A 274 6.84 17.60 -14.18
CA GLN A 274 6.78 16.83 -12.93
C GLN A 274 8.01 17.13 -12.05
N PRO A 275 7.87 17.91 -10.96
CA PRO A 275 9.02 18.27 -10.11
C PRO A 275 9.44 17.16 -9.14
N PHE A 276 8.61 16.12 -8.97
CA PHE A 276 8.86 15.06 -8.00
C PHE A 276 9.27 13.79 -8.73
N ALA A 277 10.34 13.15 -8.26
CA ALA A 277 10.71 11.80 -8.68
C ALA A 277 9.46 10.91 -8.71
N ASP A 278 9.10 10.40 -9.89
CA ASP A 278 7.99 9.48 -9.99
C ASP A 278 8.41 8.17 -9.32
N GLY A 279 7.71 7.74 -8.27
CA GLY A 279 7.99 6.46 -7.63
C GLY A 279 7.72 5.26 -8.55
N ARG A 280 7.16 5.49 -9.75
CA ARG A 280 7.06 4.53 -10.86
C ARG A 280 8.21 4.66 -11.86
N VAL A 281 8.81 5.85 -11.99
CA VAL A 281 10.07 6.09 -12.71
C VAL A 281 11.19 5.90 -11.70
N ARG A 282 11.39 4.63 -11.34
CA ARG A 282 12.40 4.20 -10.36
C ARG A 282 13.83 4.57 -10.79
N TYR A 283 14.02 4.87 -12.07
CA TYR A 283 15.29 5.15 -12.73
C TYR A 283 15.07 6.35 -13.64
N ALA A 284 15.92 7.38 -13.56
CA ALA A 284 15.79 8.67 -14.27
C ALA A 284 15.99 8.57 -15.80
N THR A 285 15.75 7.41 -16.39
CA THR A 285 15.87 7.11 -17.82
C THR A 285 14.55 7.36 -18.55
N PRO A 286 14.52 8.22 -19.59
CA PRO A 286 13.33 8.42 -20.43
C PRO A 286 12.85 7.12 -21.08
N ASP A 287 11.54 6.88 -21.11
CA ASP A 287 10.95 5.69 -21.76
C ASP A 287 11.23 5.65 -23.27
N ALA A 288 11.43 6.82 -23.89
CA ALA A 288 11.73 6.95 -25.32
C ALA A 288 13.01 6.21 -25.73
N LEU A 289 14.01 6.10 -24.84
CA LEU A 289 15.26 5.39 -25.11
C LEU A 289 15.07 3.87 -25.23
N LEU A 290 13.96 3.34 -24.71
CA LEU A 290 13.66 1.91 -24.73
C LEU A 290 12.69 1.54 -25.86
N ALA A 291 12.31 2.50 -26.71
CA ALA A 291 11.28 2.29 -27.72
C ALA A 291 11.59 1.11 -28.68
N PRO A 292 12.82 0.92 -29.19
CA PRO A 292 13.14 -0.22 -30.06
C PRO A 292 12.92 -1.57 -29.37
N LEU A 293 13.47 -1.71 -28.17
CA LEU A 293 13.37 -2.91 -27.33
C LEU A 293 11.91 -3.26 -27.02
N LEU A 294 11.11 -2.25 -26.66
CA LEU A 294 9.72 -2.43 -26.28
C LEU A 294 8.82 -2.70 -27.50
N ALA A 295 9.14 -2.13 -28.66
CA ALA A 295 8.46 -2.45 -29.91
C ALA A 295 8.70 -3.92 -30.29
N GLU A 296 9.95 -4.40 -30.25
CA GLU A 296 10.24 -5.83 -30.47
C GLU A 296 9.49 -6.73 -29.48
N PHE A 297 9.49 -6.37 -28.19
CA PHE A 297 8.75 -7.12 -27.19
C PHE A 297 7.25 -7.14 -27.47
N ASP A 298 6.63 -5.99 -27.72
CA ASP A 298 5.18 -5.87 -27.87
C ASP A 298 4.66 -6.42 -29.21
N GLU A 299 5.42 -6.28 -30.29
CA GLU A 299 5.01 -6.65 -31.64
C GLU A 299 5.43 -8.07 -32.04
N GLN A 300 6.53 -8.59 -31.50
CA GLN A 300 7.06 -9.90 -31.89
C GLN A 300 7.02 -10.91 -30.74
N VAL A 301 7.54 -10.54 -29.56
CA VAL A 301 7.58 -11.46 -28.41
C VAL A 301 6.18 -11.75 -27.88
N VAL A 302 5.31 -10.74 -27.73
CA VAL A 302 3.95 -10.90 -27.17
C VAL A 302 3.09 -11.87 -27.99
N PRO A 303 2.98 -11.76 -29.33
CA PRO A 303 2.28 -12.76 -30.13
C PRO A 303 2.84 -14.18 -29.95
N TRP A 304 4.17 -14.34 -29.88
CA TRP A 304 4.79 -15.64 -29.65
C TRP A 304 4.53 -16.19 -28.22
N VAL A 305 4.76 -15.39 -27.16
CA VAL A 305 4.54 -15.85 -25.78
C VAL A 305 3.08 -16.16 -25.49
N THR A 306 2.15 -15.57 -26.24
CA THR A 306 0.71 -15.86 -26.16
C THR A 306 0.28 -17.05 -27.03
N GLY A 307 1.21 -17.65 -27.78
CA GLY A 307 0.97 -18.85 -28.60
C GLY A 307 0.26 -18.55 -29.93
N LYS A 308 0.34 -17.32 -30.43
CA LYS A 308 -0.30 -16.89 -31.69
C LYS A 308 0.61 -16.98 -32.90
N THR A 309 1.92 -16.88 -32.69
CA THR A 309 2.94 -16.94 -33.74
C THR A 309 4.09 -17.86 -33.35
N THR A 310 4.93 -18.21 -34.31
CA THR A 310 6.30 -18.73 -34.07
C THR A 310 7.23 -17.61 -33.62
N PRO A 311 8.45 -17.94 -33.14
CA PRO A 311 9.49 -16.93 -32.90
C PRO A 311 9.79 -16.06 -34.11
N GLN A 312 9.70 -16.62 -35.31
CA GLN A 312 9.94 -15.92 -36.58
C GLN A 312 8.71 -15.14 -37.08
N GLY A 313 7.67 -15.00 -36.26
CA GLY A 313 6.48 -14.21 -36.59
C GLY A 313 5.45 -14.91 -37.47
N ARG A 314 5.62 -16.20 -37.81
CA ARG A 314 4.63 -16.93 -38.63
C ARG A 314 3.36 -17.21 -37.81
N PRO A 315 2.16 -16.88 -38.31
CA PRO A 315 0.90 -17.19 -37.63
C PRO A 315 0.70 -18.69 -37.41
N VAL A 316 0.16 -19.05 -36.24
CA VAL A 316 -0.10 -20.47 -35.93
C VAL A 316 -1.16 -21.08 -36.84
N ASP A 317 -2.14 -20.30 -37.28
CA ASP A 317 -3.20 -20.79 -38.17
C ASP A 317 -2.64 -21.27 -39.53
N GLU A 318 -1.67 -20.55 -40.10
CA GLU A 318 -0.98 -20.99 -41.34
C GLU A 318 -0.24 -22.33 -41.14
N ILE A 319 0.42 -22.50 -39.99
CA ILE A 319 1.14 -23.75 -39.67
C ILE A 319 0.16 -24.89 -39.47
N LEU A 320 -1.01 -24.60 -38.89
CA LEU A 320 -2.07 -25.57 -38.75
C LEU A 320 -2.59 -26.02 -40.12
N ASP A 321 -2.79 -25.08 -41.04
CA ASP A 321 -3.20 -25.36 -42.42
C ASP A 321 -2.15 -26.23 -43.15
N GLU A 322 -0.86 -25.94 -42.98
CA GLU A 322 0.23 -26.78 -43.53
C GLU A 322 0.24 -28.20 -42.95
N ILE A 323 0.09 -28.33 -41.63
CA ILE A 323 0.02 -29.62 -40.94
C ILE A 323 -1.17 -30.44 -41.43
N GLU A 324 -2.30 -29.78 -41.67
CA GLU A 324 -3.54 -30.38 -42.17
C GLU A 324 -3.44 -30.75 -43.66
N ALA A 325 -2.79 -29.92 -44.49
CA ALA A 325 -2.55 -30.19 -45.91
C ALA A 325 -1.65 -31.41 -46.15
N ILE A 326 -0.65 -31.65 -45.29
CA ILE A 326 0.20 -32.85 -45.33
C ILE A 326 -0.62 -34.14 -45.09
N ALA A 327 -1.76 -34.05 -44.41
CA ALA A 327 -2.64 -35.19 -44.19
C ALA A 327 -3.49 -35.48 -45.45
N ALA A 328 -2.90 -36.15 -46.45
CA ALA A 328 -3.52 -36.42 -47.76
C ALA A 328 -4.99 -36.90 -47.67
N PRO A 329 -5.89 -36.44 -48.57
CA PRO A 329 -7.28 -36.85 -48.59
C PRO A 329 -7.40 -38.38 -48.76
N PRO A 330 -8.43 -39.01 -48.16
CA PRO A 330 -8.57 -40.46 -48.23
C PRO A 330 -8.79 -40.90 -49.68
N ARG A 331 -7.92 -41.78 -50.19
CA ARG A 331 -7.94 -42.27 -51.58
C ARG A 331 -9.18 -43.11 -51.95
N SER A 332 -10.03 -43.45 -50.98
CA SER A 332 -11.32 -44.13 -51.24
C SER A 332 -12.30 -43.97 -50.07
N ALA A 333 -13.59 -44.21 -50.34
CA ALA A 333 -14.64 -44.21 -49.32
C ALA A 333 -14.39 -45.24 -48.20
N LYS A 334 -13.78 -46.39 -48.53
CA LYS A 334 -13.38 -47.42 -47.54
C LYS A 334 -12.25 -46.95 -46.64
N VAL A 335 -11.24 -46.23 -47.18
CA VAL A 335 -10.17 -45.61 -46.38
C VAL A 335 -10.71 -44.48 -45.51
N ALA A 336 -11.70 -43.71 -46.00
CA ALA A 336 -12.38 -42.69 -45.21
C ALA A 336 -13.16 -43.32 -44.03
N ALA A 337 -13.88 -44.42 -44.25
CA ALA A 337 -14.59 -45.15 -43.20
C ALA A 337 -13.64 -45.81 -42.18
N ALA A 338 -12.54 -46.42 -42.62
CA ALA A 338 -11.49 -46.94 -41.74
C ALA A 338 -10.79 -45.85 -40.92
N ARG A 339 -10.53 -44.67 -41.52
CA ARG A 339 -10.01 -43.48 -40.81
C ARG A 339 -11.01 -42.93 -39.78
N ARG A 340 -12.33 -43.04 -40.02
CA ARG A 340 -13.39 -42.69 -39.06
C ARG A 340 -13.46 -43.70 -37.90
N TYR A 341 -13.32 -45.00 -38.18
CA TYR A 341 -13.26 -46.06 -37.18
C TYR A 341 -12.01 -45.91 -36.28
N ASN A 342 -10.82 -45.74 -36.88
CA ASN A 342 -9.58 -45.46 -36.14
C ASN A 342 -9.56 -44.05 -35.51
N GLY A 343 -10.43 -43.15 -35.97
CA GLY A 343 -10.59 -41.79 -35.43
C GLY A 343 -11.22 -41.73 -34.04
N LYS A 344 -11.87 -42.81 -33.58
CA LYS A 344 -12.31 -42.92 -32.18
C LYS A 344 -11.15 -43.16 -31.20
N ALA A 345 -9.96 -43.55 -31.68
CA ALA A 345 -8.72 -43.60 -30.88
C ALA A 345 -8.03 -42.21 -30.84
N SER A 346 -8.72 -41.22 -30.26
CA SER A 346 -8.48 -39.78 -30.46
C SER A 346 -7.30 -39.14 -29.68
N GLN A 347 -6.38 -39.90 -29.09
CA GLN A 347 -5.24 -39.31 -28.34
C GLN A 347 -3.99 -39.08 -29.21
N ASN A 348 -3.69 -39.98 -30.16
CA ASN A 348 -2.43 -39.91 -30.94
C ASN A 348 -2.37 -38.75 -31.95
N ARG A 349 -3.49 -38.37 -32.58
CA ARG A 349 -3.52 -37.27 -33.55
C ARG A 349 -3.32 -35.90 -32.91
N LYS A 350 -3.92 -35.68 -31.73
CA LYS A 350 -3.73 -34.46 -30.95
C LYS A 350 -2.27 -34.34 -30.51
N SER A 351 -1.67 -35.44 -30.04
CA SER A 351 -0.25 -35.44 -29.65
C SER A 351 0.69 -35.13 -30.81
N ALA A 352 0.48 -35.73 -31.98
CA ALA A 352 1.33 -35.48 -33.15
C ALA A 352 1.20 -34.05 -33.70
N ARG A 353 -0.01 -33.48 -33.69
CA ARG A 353 -0.25 -32.07 -34.06
C ARG A 353 0.46 -31.13 -33.10
N GLU A 354 0.32 -31.36 -31.80
CA GLU A 354 1.01 -30.57 -30.78
C GLU A 354 2.54 -30.70 -30.88
N GLU A 355 3.06 -31.87 -31.25
CA GLU A 355 4.49 -32.11 -31.44
C GLU A 355 5.04 -31.30 -32.63
N ARG A 356 4.34 -31.30 -33.77
CA ARG A 356 4.72 -30.47 -34.94
C ARG A 356 4.69 -28.98 -34.62
N LEU A 357 3.67 -28.50 -33.92
CA LEU A 357 3.61 -27.11 -33.46
C LEU A 357 4.81 -26.75 -32.55
N ARG A 358 5.17 -27.64 -31.62
CA ARG A 358 6.36 -27.44 -30.77
C ARG A 358 7.65 -27.42 -31.59
N ALA A 359 7.76 -28.26 -32.62
CA ALA A 359 8.92 -28.29 -33.52
C ALA A 359 9.09 -26.96 -34.30
N CYS A 360 7.99 -26.27 -34.60
CA CYS A 360 8.02 -24.92 -35.17
C CYS A 360 8.22 -23.80 -34.12
N GLY A 361 8.51 -24.14 -32.85
CA GLY A 361 8.73 -23.17 -31.78
C GLY A 361 7.46 -22.55 -31.17
N VAL A 362 6.26 -23.06 -31.51
CA VAL A 362 4.99 -22.54 -30.99
C VAL A 362 4.80 -22.94 -29.53
N LEU A 363 4.45 -21.96 -28.68
CA LEU A 363 4.08 -22.23 -27.29
C LEU A 363 2.63 -22.70 -27.18
N LEU A 364 2.44 -23.90 -26.61
CA LEU A 364 1.11 -24.45 -26.32
C LEU A 364 0.66 -24.11 -24.90
N ALA A 365 -0.64 -24.23 -24.61
CA ALA A 365 -1.34 -23.78 -23.39
C ALA A 365 -0.47 -23.59 -22.12
N ALA A 366 0.12 -24.66 -21.57
CA ALA A 366 0.92 -24.60 -20.34
C ALA A 366 2.21 -23.74 -20.44
N GLY A 367 2.71 -23.56 -21.66
CA GLY A 367 3.83 -22.69 -22.01
C GLY A 367 3.43 -21.23 -22.27
N THR A 368 2.18 -20.93 -22.60
CA THR A 368 1.76 -19.55 -22.95
C THR A 368 1.71 -18.60 -21.74
N TRP A 369 1.78 -17.30 -22.02
CA TRP A 369 1.63 -16.24 -21.05
C TRP A 369 0.25 -15.60 -21.15
N GLY A 370 -0.46 -15.50 -20.03
CA GLY A 370 -1.67 -14.69 -19.94
C GLY A 370 -1.36 -13.18 -19.89
N PRO A 371 -2.36 -12.30 -20.09
CA PRO A 371 -2.16 -10.85 -20.18
C PRO A 371 -1.44 -10.25 -18.96
N LYS A 372 -1.75 -10.74 -17.77
CA LYS A 372 -1.10 -10.29 -16.53
C LYS A 372 0.40 -10.64 -16.50
N ARG A 373 0.78 -11.80 -17.05
CA ARG A 373 2.18 -12.24 -17.07
C ARG A 373 2.98 -11.43 -18.08
N VAL A 374 2.38 -11.12 -19.23
CA VAL A 374 2.95 -10.19 -20.22
C VAL A 374 3.22 -8.83 -19.59
N ALA A 375 2.23 -8.23 -18.92
CA ALA A 375 2.41 -6.94 -18.26
C ALA A 375 3.52 -6.95 -17.19
N VAL A 376 3.62 -8.03 -16.41
CA VAL A 376 4.70 -8.20 -15.41
C VAL A 376 6.07 -8.35 -16.08
N ALA A 377 6.16 -9.12 -17.15
CA ALA A 377 7.40 -9.31 -17.90
C ALA A 377 7.86 -7.99 -18.52
N ARG A 378 6.97 -7.26 -19.20
CA ARG A 378 7.26 -5.95 -19.79
C ARG A 378 7.78 -4.95 -18.76
N ALA A 379 7.11 -4.82 -17.62
CA ALA A 379 7.54 -3.93 -16.54
C ALA A 379 8.88 -4.35 -15.91
N GLY A 380 9.12 -5.66 -15.81
CA GLY A 380 10.38 -6.23 -15.32
C GLY A 380 11.55 -5.96 -16.25
N ILE A 381 11.34 -6.14 -17.57
CA ILE A 381 12.33 -5.82 -18.61
C ILE A 381 12.70 -4.34 -18.54
N ILE A 382 11.71 -3.44 -18.47
CA ILE A 382 11.95 -1.99 -18.29
C ILE A 382 12.81 -1.74 -17.05
N SER A 383 12.55 -2.43 -15.95
CA SER A 383 13.33 -2.24 -14.72
C SER A 383 14.79 -2.67 -14.90
N LEU A 384 15.04 -3.84 -15.52
CA LEU A 384 16.38 -4.35 -15.79
C LEU A 384 17.18 -3.37 -16.67
N VAL A 385 16.62 -2.99 -17.82
CA VAL A 385 17.36 -2.16 -18.79
C VAL A 385 17.57 -0.73 -18.32
N LYS A 386 16.63 -0.16 -17.57
CA LYS A 386 16.82 1.17 -16.98
C LYS A 386 17.86 1.17 -15.87
N CYS A 387 17.87 0.15 -15.01
CA CYS A 387 18.93 -0.05 -14.02
C CYS A 387 20.29 -0.12 -14.70
N PHE A 388 20.41 -1.02 -15.68
CA PHE A 388 21.63 -1.21 -16.44
C PHE A 388 22.12 0.08 -17.08
N PHE A 389 21.25 0.81 -17.78
CA PHE A 389 21.59 2.09 -18.40
C PHE A 389 22.00 3.15 -17.37
N THR A 390 21.30 3.23 -16.24
CA THR A 390 21.63 4.22 -15.19
C THR A 390 23.01 3.94 -14.59
N THR A 391 23.37 2.66 -14.45
CA THR A 391 24.66 2.24 -13.88
C THR A 391 25.80 2.33 -14.88
N THR A 392 25.57 1.99 -16.16
CA THR A 392 26.63 1.79 -17.15
C THR A 392 26.68 2.86 -18.25
N GLY A 393 25.60 3.61 -18.47
CA GLY A 393 25.43 4.50 -19.61
C GLY A 393 25.13 3.80 -20.94
N THR A 394 25.08 2.46 -20.96
CA THR A 394 24.91 1.65 -22.18
C THR A 394 23.45 1.25 -22.35
N LEU A 395 22.95 1.34 -23.59
CA LEU A 395 21.59 0.94 -23.95
C LEU A 395 21.52 -0.55 -24.32
N ILE A 396 20.38 -1.16 -23.99
CA ILE A 396 19.98 -2.47 -24.50
C ILE A 396 18.77 -2.22 -25.40
N GLU A 397 18.96 -2.42 -26.70
CA GLU A 397 18.01 -2.02 -27.75
C GLU A 397 17.20 -3.21 -28.29
N THR A 398 17.68 -4.44 -28.09
CA THR A 398 17.01 -5.66 -28.59
C THR A 398 16.88 -6.77 -27.54
N MET A 399 15.93 -7.68 -27.75
CA MET A 399 15.78 -8.90 -26.94
C MET A 399 17.00 -9.82 -27.08
N ALA A 400 17.71 -9.76 -28.21
CA ALA A 400 18.96 -10.47 -28.42
C ALA A 400 20.04 -9.97 -27.45
N GLU A 401 20.28 -8.65 -27.40
CA GLU A 401 21.22 -8.03 -26.45
C GLU A 401 20.82 -8.29 -25.00
N LEU A 402 19.53 -8.17 -24.66
CA LEU A 402 19.06 -8.49 -23.30
C LEU A 402 19.26 -9.97 -22.93
N SER A 403 19.34 -10.85 -23.94
CA SER A 403 19.54 -12.29 -23.77
C SER A 403 21.02 -12.68 -23.73
N GLU A 404 21.94 -11.76 -24.01
CA GLU A 404 23.37 -12.00 -23.86
C GLU A 404 23.71 -12.19 -22.37
N PRO A 405 24.35 -13.29 -21.97
CA PRO A 405 24.56 -13.60 -20.55
C PRO A 405 25.28 -12.49 -19.79
N ASP A 406 26.31 -11.87 -20.38
CA ASP A 406 27.11 -10.84 -19.74
C ASP A 406 26.32 -9.53 -19.51
N LEU A 407 25.54 -9.11 -20.52
CA LEU A 407 24.66 -7.94 -20.40
C LEU A 407 23.51 -8.20 -19.41
N LEU A 408 22.94 -9.40 -19.44
CA LEU A 408 21.88 -9.80 -18.52
C LEU A 408 22.37 -9.90 -17.07
N GLU A 409 23.58 -10.40 -16.85
CA GLU A 409 24.20 -10.48 -15.53
C GLU A 409 24.43 -9.07 -14.97
N ALA A 410 25.06 -8.19 -15.75
CA ALA A 410 25.26 -6.80 -15.33
C ALA A 410 23.93 -6.06 -15.08
N ALA A 411 22.90 -6.29 -15.90
CA ALA A 411 21.57 -5.72 -15.68
C ALA A 411 20.88 -6.29 -14.42
N ALA A 412 21.09 -7.56 -14.12
CA ALA A 412 20.58 -8.21 -12.93
C ALA A 412 21.29 -7.70 -11.67
N GLU A 413 22.61 -7.54 -11.69
CA GLU A 413 23.41 -6.96 -10.60
C GLU A 413 22.99 -5.50 -10.31
N ALA A 414 22.93 -4.66 -11.34
CA ALA A 414 22.48 -3.27 -11.20
C ALA A 414 21.06 -3.16 -10.64
N LEU A 415 20.18 -4.11 -10.98
CA LEU A 415 18.83 -4.17 -10.42
C LEU A 415 18.80 -4.66 -8.99
N ASP A 416 19.61 -5.66 -8.64
CA ASP A 416 19.71 -6.19 -7.29
C ASP A 416 20.15 -5.09 -6.32
N GLU A 417 21.26 -4.40 -6.64
CA GLU A 417 21.78 -3.25 -5.87
C GLU A 417 20.75 -2.14 -5.69
N ALA A 418 20.03 -1.79 -6.76
CA ALA A 418 18.98 -0.76 -6.70
C ALA A 418 17.69 -1.22 -6.00
N THR A 419 17.58 -2.50 -5.62
CA THR A 419 16.39 -3.04 -4.95
C THR A 419 16.63 -3.54 -3.54
N ASP A 420 17.88 -3.73 -3.14
CA ASP A 420 18.26 -4.30 -1.85
C ASP A 420 18.38 -3.25 -0.72
N PHE A 421 17.34 -2.43 -0.54
CA PHE A 421 17.32 -1.37 0.48
C PHE A 421 17.24 -1.86 1.93
N ASP A 422 16.86 -3.13 2.15
CA ASP A 422 16.56 -3.67 3.48
C ASP A 422 17.41 -4.91 3.83
N ASP A 423 18.35 -5.34 2.98
CA ASP A 423 19.19 -6.55 3.16
C ASP A 423 18.35 -7.84 3.42
N VAL A 424 17.12 -7.84 2.93
CA VAL A 424 16.15 -8.93 3.07
C VAL A 424 15.94 -9.49 1.68
N GLY A 425 16.93 -10.24 1.19
CA GLY A 425 17.03 -10.73 -0.19
C GLY A 425 15.68 -11.15 -0.81
N SER A 426 15.40 -10.66 -2.01
CA SER A 426 14.13 -10.84 -2.72
C SER A 426 14.29 -11.80 -3.90
N SER A 427 13.28 -12.64 -4.20
CA SER A 427 13.31 -13.46 -5.42
C SER A 427 12.91 -12.68 -6.68
N TYR A 428 12.92 -11.35 -6.63
CA TYR A 428 12.47 -10.48 -7.71
C TYR A 428 13.38 -10.61 -8.93
N VAL A 429 14.69 -10.37 -8.77
CA VAL A 429 15.68 -10.44 -9.86
C VAL A 429 15.69 -11.83 -10.50
N SER A 430 15.84 -12.91 -9.72
CA SER A 430 15.77 -14.28 -10.25
C SER A 430 14.45 -14.62 -10.94
N THR A 431 13.34 -13.99 -10.58
CA THR A 431 12.06 -14.16 -11.30
C THR A 431 12.09 -13.48 -12.67
N LEU A 432 12.70 -12.31 -12.77
CA LEU A 432 12.85 -11.59 -14.04
C LEU A 432 13.84 -12.30 -14.97
N VAL A 433 14.99 -12.73 -14.46
CA VAL A 433 15.97 -13.49 -15.26
C VAL A 433 15.36 -14.80 -15.77
N LYS A 434 14.47 -15.47 -15.01
CA LYS A 434 13.69 -16.64 -15.52
C LYS A 434 12.77 -16.29 -16.69
N LEU A 435 12.21 -15.08 -16.73
CA LEU A 435 11.39 -14.62 -17.85
C LEU A 435 12.27 -14.34 -19.07
N VAL A 436 13.40 -13.64 -18.88
CA VAL A 436 14.36 -13.37 -19.95
C VAL A 436 14.94 -14.66 -20.51
N ARG A 437 15.36 -15.61 -19.67
CA ARG A 437 15.81 -16.95 -20.12
C ARG A 437 14.80 -17.64 -21.03
N LYS A 438 13.50 -17.49 -20.75
CA LYS A 438 12.46 -18.09 -21.58
C LYS A 438 12.43 -17.44 -22.97
N ILE A 439 12.59 -16.12 -23.05
CA ILE A 439 12.71 -15.37 -24.30
C ILE A 439 14.01 -15.75 -25.01
N ALA A 440 15.15 -15.74 -24.31
CA ALA A 440 16.45 -16.13 -24.83
C ALA A 440 16.41 -17.50 -25.52
N VAL A 441 15.89 -18.54 -24.84
CA VAL A 441 15.86 -19.91 -25.39
C VAL A 441 14.77 -20.08 -26.46
N GLY A 442 13.59 -19.52 -26.22
CA GLY A 442 12.41 -19.84 -27.03
C GLY A 442 12.16 -18.87 -28.19
N PHE A 443 12.58 -17.62 -28.08
CA PHE A 443 12.36 -16.57 -29.06
C PHE A 443 13.65 -16.22 -29.80
N VAL A 444 14.69 -15.81 -29.06
CA VAL A 444 16.00 -15.45 -29.63
C VAL A 444 16.72 -16.68 -30.18
N GLY A 445 16.56 -17.83 -29.51
CA GLY A 445 17.17 -19.10 -29.92
C GLY A 445 18.63 -19.23 -29.48
N VAL A 446 18.99 -18.70 -28.31
CA VAL A 446 20.36 -18.83 -27.76
C VAL A 446 20.75 -20.30 -27.59
N GLY A 447 22.04 -20.59 -27.76
CA GLY A 447 22.60 -21.94 -27.64
C GLY A 447 22.48 -22.52 -26.23
N ALA A 448 22.73 -23.83 -26.12
CA ALA A 448 22.64 -24.54 -24.84
C ALA A 448 23.66 -24.01 -23.80
N VAL A 449 24.82 -23.53 -24.26
CA VAL A 449 25.89 -22.99 -23.41
C VAL A 449 25.45 -21.65 -22.81
N GLU A 450 24.97 -20.74 -23.63
CA GLU A 450 24.46 -19.42 -23.19
C GLU A 450 23.24 -19.59 -22.28
N ALA A 451 22.32 -20.49 -22.63
CA ALA A 451 21.18 -20.82 -21.77
C ALA A 451 21.60 -21.37 -20.40
N ALA A 452 22.71 -22.11 -20.32
CA ALA A 452 23.28 -22.59 -19.06
C ALA A 452 23.91 -21.44 -18.26
N ARG A 453 24.63 -20.51 -18.92
CA ARG A 453 25.14 -19.29 -18.28
C ARG A 453 24.02 -18.46 -17.66
N ILE A 454 22.93 -18.21 -18.40
CA ILE A 454 21.75 -17.50 -17.86
C ILE A 454 21.14 -18.27 -16.68
N SER A 455 21.18 -19.61 -16.71
CA SER A 455 20.71 -20.43 -15.59
C SER A 455 21.57 -20.24 -14.35
N HIS A 456 22.86 -19.98 -14.49
CA HIS A 456 23.75 -19.65 -13.37
C HIS A 456 23.40 -18.29 -12.75
N ILE A 457 23.12 -17.27 -13.58
CA ILE A 457 22.63 -15.95 -13.11
C ILE A 457 21.35 -16.12 -12.26
N ILE A 458 20.43 -16.97 -12.71
CA ILE A 458 19.21 -17.30 -11.95
C ILE A 458 19.56 -17.85 -10.56
N VAL A 459 20.53 -18.77 -10.48
CA VAL A 459 20.95 -19.38 -9.21
C VAL A 459 21.59 -18.33 -8.30
N ARG A 460 22.49 -17.50 -8.84
CA ARG A 460 23.17 -16.42 -8.10
C ARG A 460 22.20 -15.44 -7.44
N HIS A 461 21.16 -15.00 -8.15
CA HIS A 461 20.13 -14.10 -7.61
C HIS A 461 18.92 -14.84 -7.01
N THR A 462 18.99 -16.15 -6.83
CA THR A 462 18.01 -16.88 -6.05
C THR A 462 18.46 -16.80 -4.59
N PRO A 463 17.65 -16.21 -3.68
CA PRO A 463 18.02 -16.13 -2.28
C PRO A 463 18.36 -17.52 -1.74
N ASP A 464 19.53 -17.66 -1.11
CA ASP A 464 20.00 -18.91 -0.52
C ASP A 464 19.21 -19.25 0.75
N ARG A 465 17.96 -19.67 0.56
CA ARG A 465 17.06 -20.08 1.63
C ARG A 465 15.99 -21.04 1.13
N ALA A 466 15.77 -22.10 1.88
CA ALA A 466 14.65 -22.99 1.66
C ALA A 466 13.47 -22.56 2.55
N GLY A 467 12.30 -22.27 1.96
CA GLY A 467 11.06 -22.13 2.72
C GLY A 467 10.43 -20.73 2.76
N VAL A 468 9.90 -20.36 3.92
CA VAL A 468 9.14 -19.12 4.12
C VAL A 468 10.11 -17.94 4.08
N SER A 469 9.86 -16.93 3.22
CA SER A 469 10.71 -15.74 3.17
C SER A 469 10.86 -15.08 4.56
N PRO A 470 12.02 -14.54 4.96
CA PRO A 470 12.27 -13.89 6.25
C PRO A 470 11.21 -12.85 6.60
N ARG A 471 10.79 -12.03 5.64
CA ARG A 471 9.70 -11.07 5.83
C ARG A 471 8.38 -11.71 6.23
N ASN A 472 8.04 -12.87 5.67
CA ASN A 472 6.87 -13.64 6.09
C ASN A 472 7.12 -14.37 7.42
N LYS A 473 8.34 -14.87 7.67
CA LYS A 473 8.73 -15.49 8.95
C LYS A 473 8.61 -14.50 10.12
N LEU A 474 9.18 -13.30 9.99
CA LEU A 474 9.04 -12.19 10.94
C LEU A 474 7.57 -11.82 11.19
N LYS A 475 6.71 -11.94 10.17
CA LYS A 475 5.26 -11.73 10.33
C LYS A 475 4.57 -12.88 11.05
N LEU A 476 4.98 -14.13 10.83
CA LEU A 476 4.45 -15.27 11.57
C LEU A 476 4.87 -15.23 13.04
N GLN A 477 6.11 -14.83 13.34
CA GLN A 477 6.60 -14.66 14.70
C GLN A 477 5.83 -13.58 15.49
N GLN A 478 5.18 -12.64 14.82
CA GLN A 478 4.29 -11.68 15.46
C GLN A 478 2.98 -12.30 15.96
N PHE A 479 2.63 -13.54 15.60
CA PHE A 479 1.47 -14.25 16.11
C PHE A 479 1.78 -14.92 17.45
N THR A 480 1.64 -14.15 18.54
CA THR A 480 1.59 -14.65 19.91
C THR A 480 0.33 -15.51 20.13
N PRO A 481 0.27 -16.35 21.18
CA PRO A 481 -0.93 -17.13 21.51
C PRO A 481 -2.22 -16.29 21.48
N ASP A 482 -2.24 -15.15 22.18
CA ASP A 482 -3.40 -14.23 22.19
C ASP A 482 -3.79 -13.73 20.78
N ARG A 483 -2.81 -13.49 19.91
CA ARG A 483 -3.05 -13.05 18.54
C ARG A 483 -3.54 -14.18 17.64
N ILE A 484 -3.11 -15.42 17.91
CA ILE A 484 -3.63 -16.62 17.24
C ILE A 484 -5.11 -16.80 17.62
N ASP A 485 -5.42 -16.67 18.91
CA ASP A 485 -6.80 -16.78 19.40
C ASP A 485 -7.67 -15.65 18.87
N ALA A 486 -7.19 -14.40 18.88
CA ALA A 486 -7.89 -13.28 18.28
C ALA A 486 -8.11 -13.47 16.77
N PHE A 487 -7.14 -14.06 16.06
CA PHE A 487 -7.24 -14.36 14.64
C PHE A 487 -8.32 -15.41 14.36
N PHE A 488 -8.27 -16.58 14.99
CA PHE A 488 -9.27 -17.63 14.76
C PHE A 488 -10.65 -17.29 15.37
N GLY A 489 -10.67 -16.46 16.42
CA GLY A 489 -11.88 -15.92 17.04
C GLY A 489 -12.52 -14.77 16.27
N MET A 490 -11.86 -14.20 15.27
CA MET A 490 -12.31 -12.99 14.56
C MET A 490 -13.70 -13.17 13.93
N SER A 491 -13.98 -14.32 13.31
CA SER A 491 -15.32 -14.63 12.79
C SER A 491 -16.39 -14.58 13.88
N GLY A 492 -16.05 -15.03 15.09
CA GLY A 492 -16.94 -14.99 16.27
C GLY A 492 -17.24 -13.58 16.70
N ALA A 493 -16.20 -12.77 16.86
CA ALA A 493 -16.31 -11.37 17.23
C ALA A 493 -17.16 -10.57 16.21
N LEU A 494 -16.89 -10.74 14.92
CA LEU A 494 -17.64 -10.05 13.85
C LEU A 494 -19.13 -10.44 13.82
N VAL A 495 -19.45 -11.72 14.00
CA VAL A 495 -20.85 -12.17 14.08
C VAL A 495 -21.53 -11.63 15.34
N ALA A 496 -20.83 -11.58 16.47
CA ALA A 496 -21.36 -11.01 17.71
C ALA A 496 -21.67 -9.52 17.55
N GLU A 497 -20.79 -8.74 16.91
CA GLU A 497 -21.03 -7.33 16.58
C GLU A 497 -22.25 -7.14 15.68
N VAL A 498 -22.38 -7.96 14.63
CA VAL A 498 -23.55 -7.94 13.75
C VAL A 498 -24.83 -8.23 14.54
N ASN A 499 -24.82 -9.26 15.39
CA ASN A 499 -25.98 -9.61 16.20
C ASN A 499 -26.35 -8.51 17.20
N ALA A 500 -25.36 -7.90 17.86
CA ALA A 500 -25.58 -6.78 18.77
C ALA A 500 -26.19 -5.58 18.05
N GLU A 501 -25.70 -5.27 16.85
CA GLU A 501 -26.21 -4.19 16.01
C GLU A 501 -27.65 -4.44 15.55
N VAL A 502 -27.96 -5.67 15.10
CA VAL A 502 -29.33 -6.08 14.74
C VAL A 502 -30.25 -6.00 15.96
N ALA A 503 -29.81 -6.44 17.14
CA ALA A 503 -30.59 -6.37 18.37
C ALA A 503 -30.88 -4.92 18.78
N ARG A 504 -29.89 -4.02 18.65
CA ARG A 504 -30.03 -2.59 18.88
C ARG A 504 -31.08 -1.97 17.96
N ARG A 505 -31.02 -2.26 16.64
CA ARG A 505 -32.01 -1.79 15.66
C ARG A 505 -33.41 -2.32 15.94
N ARG A 506 -33.54 -3.60 16.32
CA ARG A 506 -34.83 -4.18 16.75
C ARG A 506 -35.42 -3.44 17.95
N ALA A 507 -34.61 -3.15 18.96
CA ALA A 507 -35.06 -2.41 20.13
C ALA A 507 -35.47 -0.97 19.77
N ALA A 508 -34.72 -0.30 18.88
CA ALA A 508 -35.07 1.02 18.36
C ALA A 508 -36.40 0.98 17.59
N ASN A 509 -36.62 -0.03 16.74
CA ASN A 509 -37.87 -0.19 15.98
C ASN A 509 -39.08 -0.42 16.89
N ARG A 510 -38.94 -1.19 17.99
CA ARG A 510 -40.02 -1.34 18.98
C ARG A 510 -40.39 0.00 19.62
N ARG A 511 -39.41 0.84 19.96
CA ARG A 511 -39.65 2.18 20.52
C ARG A 511 -40.24 3.14 19.47
N ALA A 512 -39.75 3.06 18.24
CA ALA A 512 -40.26 3.85 17.11
C ALA A 512 -41.72 3.53 16.81
N ALA A 513 -42.10 2.24 16.82
CA ALA A 513 -43.47 1.80 16.64
C ALA A 513 -44.41 2.34 17.73
N ALA A 514 -43.98 2.29 19.00
CA ALA A 514 -44.74 2.88 20.11
C ALA A 514 -44.90 4.41 19.99
N ALA A 515 -43.99 5.09 19.27
CA ALA A 515 -44.02 6.52 19.02
C ALA A 515 -44.55 6.91 17.62
N GLY A 516 -45.18 5.99 16.89
CA GLY A 516 -45.76 6.23 15.56
C GLY A 516 -44.74 6.53 14.43
N ARG A 517 -43.46 6.18 14.61
CA ARG A 517 -42.38 6.42 13.64
C ARG A 517 -42.11 5.19 12.76
N LYS A 518 -41.62 5.41 11.53
CA LYS A 518 -41.27 4.33 10.60
C LYS A 518 -40.11 3.46 11.13
N PRO A 519 -40.18 2.13 10.96
CA PRO A 519 -39.10 1.23 11.35
C PRO A 519 -37.88 1.38 10.43
N VAL A 520 -36.69 1.14 10.98
CA VAL A 520 -35.43 1.09 10.24
C VAL A 520 -35.12 -0.35 9.82
N GLU A 521 -34.48 -0.55 8.67
CA GLU A 521 -34.07 -1.88 8.22
C GLU A 521 -33.05 -2.52 9.18
N LEU A 522 -33.30 -3.79 9.51
CA LEU A 522 -32.46 -4.55 10.45
C LEU A 522 -31.12 -4.98 9.83
N LEU A 523 -31.12 -5.22 8.52
CA LEU A 523 -29.95 -5.58 7.74
C LEU A 523 -29.83 -4.57 6.62
N ASP A 524 -28.62 -4.06 6.41
CA ASP A 524 -28.29 -3.17 5.31
C ASP A 524 -26.99 -3.64 4.62
N ALA A 525 -26.56 -2.88 3.62
CA ALA A 525 -25.33 -3.18 2.90
C ALA A 525 -24.07 -3.14 3.80
N GLU A 526 -24.08 -2.40 4.91
CA GLU A 526 -22.92 -2.36 5.82
C GLU A 526 -22.81 -3.65 6.64
N ILE A 527 -23.91 -4.10 7.25
CA ILE A 527 -23.96 -5.37 7.98
C ILE A 527 -23.67 -6.53 7.02
N ALA A 528 -24.22 -6.48 5.81
CA ALA A 528 -23.98 -7.50 4.80
C ALA A 528 -22.50 -7.61 4.41
N ARG A 529 -21.78 -6.49 4.29
CA ARG A 529 -20.33 -6.47 4.06
C ARG A 529 -19.55 -7.14 5.19
N LYS A 530 -19.94 -6.94 6.44
CA LYS A 530 -19.27 -7.62 7.57
C LYS A 530 -19.44 -9.14 7.48
N LEU A 531 -20.63 -9.63 7.11
CA LEU A 531 -20.88 -11.06 6.93
C LEU A 531 -20.08 -11.66 5.76
N GLU A 532 -19.84 -10.93 4.67
CA GLU A 532 -18.93 -11.39 3.60
C GLU A 532 -17.51 -11.61 4.12
N LEU A 533 -17.02 -10.71 4.98
CA LEU A 533 -15.67 -10.83 5.57
C LEU A 533 -15.57 -12.06 6.47
N VAL A 534 -16.62 -12.35 7.24
CA VAL A 534 -16.69 -13.57 8.06
C VAL A 534 -16.62 -14.82 7.18
N VAL A 535 -17.46 -14.90 6.15
CA VAL A 535 -17.49 -16.06 5.24
C VAL A 535 -16.16 -16.24 4.52
N ALA A 536 -15.56 -15.16 4.03
CA ALA A 536 -14.26 -15.20 3.40
C ALA A 536 -13.16 -15.67 4.37
N HIS A 537 -13.17 -15.15 5.60
CA HIS A 537 -12.23 -15.55 6.64
C HIS A 537 -12.34 -17.03 6.99
N ASP A 538 -13.56 -17.53 7.19
CA ASP A 538 -13.84 -18.93 7.52
C ASP A 538 -13.32 -19.87 6.43
N ILE A 539 -13.55 -19.55 5.15
CA ILE A 539 -13.02 -20.31 4.01
C ILE A 539 -11.48 -20.32 4.00
N PHE A 540 -10.85 -19.17 4.30
CA PHE A 540 -9.39 -19.10 4.41
C PHE A 540 -8.85 -19.91 5.59
N CYS A 541 -9.54 -19.94 6.73
CA CYS A 541 -9.13 -20.75 7.89
C CYS A 541 -9.34 -22.24 7.66
N ALA A 542 -10.43 -22.62 6.98
CA ALA A 542 -10.78 -24.02 6.72
C ALA A 542 -9.72 -24.75 5.87
N ARG A 543 -9.16 -24.08 4.85
CA ARG A 543 -8.18 -24.75 3.96
C ARG A 543 -7.12 -23.86 3.30
N ALA A 544 -7.06 -22.59 3.69
CA ALA A 544 -6.17 -21.60 3.11
C ALA A 544 -6.05 -21.65 1.56
N PRO A 545 -7.17 -21.66 0.80
CA PRO A 545 -7.14 -21.56 -0.66
C PRO A 545 -6.39 -20.30 -1.13
N ARG A 546 -5.95 -20.25 -2.39
CA ARG A 546 -5.38 -19.00 -2.94
C ARG A 546 -6.48 -17.94 -3.05
N LYS A 547 -6.11 -16.65 -3.02
CA LYS A 547 -7.10 -15.57 -3.14
C LYS A 547 -8.03 -15.70 -4.35
N ALA A 548 -7.49 -16.10 -5.51
CA ALA A 548 -8.27 -16.24 -6.73
C ALA A 548 -9.30 -17.39 -6.63
N ASN A 549 -9.01 -18.42 -5.83
CA ASN A 549 -9.92 -19.50 -5.56
C ASN A 549 -11.15 -19.02 -4.77
N VAL A 550 -10.93 -18.29 -3.67
CA VAL A 550 -12.02 -17.76 -2.83
C VAL A 550 -12.90 -16.79 -3.60
N LEU A 551 -12.26 -15.87 -4.32
CA LEU A 551 -12.98 -14.86 -5.11
C LEU A 551 -13.75 -15.48 -6.29
N GLY A 552 -13.25 -16.60 -6.84
CA GLY A 552 -13.87 -17.31 -7.95
C GLY A 552 -14.94 -18.33 -7.55
N ILE A 553 -15.36 -18.39 -6.27
CA ILE A 553 -16.40 -19.32 -5.85
C ILE A 553 -17.73 -18.93 -6.50
N ASP A 554 -18.37 -19.90 -7.12
CA ASP A 554 -19.67 -19.82 -7.76
C ASP A 554 -20.58 -20.76 -6.97
N LEU A 555 -21.75 -20.25 -6.59
CA LEU A 555 -22.68 -20.94 -5.68
C LEU A 555 -23.24 -22.22 -6.30
N ASP A 556 -23.58 -22.18 -7.58
CA ASP A 556 -24.17 -23.33 -8.28
C ASP A 556 -23.11 -24.38 -8.62
N ARG A 557 -21.95 -23.91 -9.10
CA ARG A 557 -20.90 -24.82 -9.58
C ARG A 557 -20.07 -25.42 -8.46
N HIS A 558 -19.79 -24.67 -7.39
CA HIS A 558 -18.76 -25.01 -6.43
C HIS A 558 -19.29 -25.28 -5.02
N VAL A 559 -20.55 -25.01 -4.70
CA VAL A 559 -21.08 -25.23 -3.35
C VAL A 559 -22.01 -26.45 -3.35
N ARG A 560 -21.88 -27.27 -2.31
CA ARG A 560 -22.68 -28.48 -2.08
C ARG A 560 -23.06 -28.58 -0.61
N ASP A 561 -24.27 -29.06 -0.34
CA ASP A 561 -24.65 -29.55 0.99
C ASP A 561 -24.09 -30.96 1.19
N ALA A 562 -23.46 -31.19 2.33
CA ALA A 562 -23.05 -32.51 2.79
C ALA A 562 -24.23 -33.25 3.44
N ALA A 563 -24.11 -34.57 3.54
CA ALA A 563 -25.14 -35.42 4.15
C ALA A 563 -25.42 -35.07 5.63
N ASP A 564 -24.44 -34.52 6.34
CA ASP A 564 -24.56 -34.07 7.73
C ASP A 564 -25.12 -32.64 7.88
N GLY A 565 -25.57 -32.02 6.78
CA GLY A 565 -26.11 -30.66 6.76
C GLY A 565 -25.04 -29.55 6.77
N THR A 566 -23.76 -29.89 6.72
CA THR A 566 -22.68 -28.92 6.55
C THR A 566 -22.50 -28.51 5.08
N ILE A 567 -21.74 -27.44 4.83
CA ILE A 567 -21.43 -26.97 3.48
C ILE A 567 -20.03 -27.41 3.08
N ILE A 568 -19.91 -27.89 1.85
CA ILE A 568 -18.64 -28.19 1.19
C ILE A 568 -18.47 -27.26 -0.01
N VAL A 569 -17.34 -26.56 -0.08
CA VAL A 569 -16.92 -25.83 -1.29
C VAL A 569 -15.94 -26.69 -2.07
N GLU A 570 -16.31 -27.09 -3.28
CA GLU A 570 -15.53 -27.94 -4.17
C GLU A 570 -15.02 -27.14 -5.37
N LEU A 571 -13.70 -26.95 -5.44
CA LEU A 571 -13.07 -26.28 -6.58
C LEU A 571 -12.47 -27.29 -7.55
N PRO A 572 -12.78 -27.20 -8.85
CA PRO A 572 -12.31 -28.16 -9.84
C PRO A 572 -10.81 -27.97 -10.18
N PRO A 573 -10.15 -29.00 -10.75
CA PRO A 573 -8.72 -29.00 -11.06
C PRO A 573 -8.18 -27.76 -11.78
N GLU A 574 -8.93 -27.24 -12.75
CA GLU A 574 -8.59 -26.08 -13.58
C GLU A 574 -8.47 -24.77 -12.79
N MET A 575 -9.17 -24.65 -11.66
CA MET A 575 -9.05 -23.49 -10.78
C MET A 575 -7.84 -23.59 -9.84
N VAL A 576 -7.20 -24.76 -9.74
CA VAL A 576 -6.18 -25.04 -8.73
C VAL A 576 -4.83 -25.19 -9.42
N LYS A 577 -3.84 -24.37 -9.04
CA LYS A 577 -2.47 -24.38 -9.61
C LYS A 577 -1.75 -25.76 -9.59
N GLY A 578 -2.30 -26.75 -8.89
CA GLY A 578 -1.77 -28.13 -8.83
C GLY A 578 -2.55 -29.15 -9.66
N GLY A 579 -3.60 -28.74 -10.38
CA GLY A 579 -4.42 -29.63 -11.21
C GLY A 579 -5.17 -30.70 -10.42
N ARG A 580 -5.45 -30.47 -9.13
CA ARG A 580 -6.20 -31.38 -8.26
C ARG A 580 -7.39 -30.66 -7.67
N LYS A 581 -8.54 -31.35 -7.59
CA LYS A 581 -9.76 -30.85 -6.94
C LYS A 581 -9.45 -30.39 -5.51
N LEU A 582 -9.94 -29.21 -5.13
CA LEU A 582 -9.78 -28.65 -3.78
C LEU A 582 -11.14 -28.62 -3.06
N VAL A 583 -11.37 -29.59 -2.19
CA VAL A 583 -12.51 -29.65 -1.27
C VAL A 583 -12.24 -28.83 0.00
N ILE A 584 -13.14 -27.91 0.36
CA ILE A 584 -13.06 -27.05 1.56
C ILE A 584 -14.31 -27.34 2.41
N PRO A 585 -14.18 -28.16 3.46
CA PRO A 585 -15.29 -28.42 4.37
C PRO A 585 -15.49 -27.24 5.32
N LEU A 586 -16.74 -26.80 5.49
CA LEU A 586 -17.11 -25.79 6.48
C LEU A 586 -17.79 -26.49 7.66
N ASN A 587 -17.35 -26.22 8.89
CA ASN A 587 -17.99 -26.81 10.07
C ASN A 587 -19.44 -26.28 10.26
N PRO A 588 -20.24 -26.83 11.19
CA PRO A 588 -21.65 -26.43 11.35
C PRO A 588 -21.84 -24.93 11.60
N ARG A 589 -20.96 -24.33 12.41
CA ARG A 589 -21.00 -22.89 12.71
C ARG A 589 -20.73 -22.05 11.45
N MET A 590 -19.68 -22.37 10.71
CA MET A 590 -19.32 -21.70 9.45
C MET A 590 -20.44 -21.86 8.43
N SER A 591 -21.01 -23.06 8.31
CA SER A 591 -22.12 -23.37 7.42
C SER A 591 -23.37 -22.54 7.74
N ALA A 592 -23.70 -22.37 9.02
CA ALA A 592 -24.83 -21.54 9.44
C ALA A 592 -24.66 -20.08 9.01
N VAL A 593 -23.47 -19.50 9.24
CA VAL A 593 -23.15 -18.12 8.83
C VAL A 593 -23.14 -17.98 7.30
N PHE A 594 -22.58 -18.96 6.59
CA PHE A 594 -22.56 -19.00 5.13
C PHE A 594 -23.97 -19.00 4.54
N ARG A 595 -24.89 -19.82 5.08
CA ARG A 595 -26.31 -19.84 4.66
C ARG A 595 -27.00 -18.50 4.94
N GLN A 596 -26.76 -17.91 6.12
CA GLN A 596 -27.31 -16.60 6.45
C GLN A 596 -26.80 -15.52 5.50
N HIS A 597 -25.51 -15.58 5.14
CA HIS A 597 -24.93 -14.68 4.18
C HIS A 597 -25.64 -14.80 2.82
N ILE A 598 -25.77 -16.01 2.27
CA ILE A 598 -26.43 -16.22 0.97
C ILE A 598 -27.90 -15.78 1.01
N ALA A 599 -28.65 -16.16 2.04
CA ALA A 599 -30.08 -15.93 2.09
C ALA A 599 -30.48 -14.48 2.38
N LYS A 600 -29.67 -13.75 3.18
CA LYS A 600 -30.07 -12.45 3.72
C LYS A 600 -29.11 -11.32 3.41
N ALA A 601 -27.81 -11.56 3.47
CA ALA A 601 -26.80 -10.51 3.31
C ALA A 601 -26.47 -10.26 1.83
N ARG A 602 -26.15 -11.32 1.09
CA ARG A 602 -25.75 -11.28 -0.32
C ARG A 602 -26.78 -10.56 -1.21
N PRO A 603 -28.11 -10.75 -1.05
CA PRO A 603 -29.09 -10.01 -1.85
C PRO A 603 -29.01 -8.48 -1.68
N LEU A 604 -28.61 -8.00 -0.49
CA LEU A 604 -28.43 -6.57 -0.20
C LEU A 604 -27.16 -5.97 -0.83
N LEU A 605 -26.29 -6.83 -1.36
CA LEU A 605 -25.02 -6.44 -1.99
C LEU A 605 -25.07 -6.52 -3.51
N LEU A 606 -26.15 -7.07 -4.05
CA LEU A 606 -26.41 -7.09 -5.48
C LEU A 606 -26.86 -5.69 -5.93
N THR A 607 -26.42 -5.32 -7.12
CA THR A 607 -26.92 -4.18 -7.87
C THR A 607 -27.87 -4.69 -8.96
N ASP A 608 -28.65 -3.81 -9.58
CA ASP A 608 -29.51 -4.22 -10.70
C ASP A 608 -28.70 -4.87 -11.84
N ALA A 609 -27.49 -4.36 -12.08
CA ALA A 609 -26.60 -4.86 -13.12
C ALA A 609 -26.04 -6.28 -12.86
N ASN A 610 -26.02 -6.76 -11.62
CA ASN A 610 -25.44 -8.07 -11.27
C ASN A 610 -26.41 -9.00 -10.53
N ARG A 611 -27.70 -8.68 -10.53
CA ARG A 611 -28.76 -9.39 -9.78
C ARG A 611 -28.82 -10.89 -10.07
N GLY A 612 -28.46 -11.31 -11.29
CA GLY A 612 -28.38 -12.71 -11.71
C GLY A 612 -27.04 -13.41 -11.44
N SER A 613 -26.07 -12.74 -10.81
CA SER A 613 -24.76 -13.34 -10.52
C SER A 613 -24.90 -14.54 -9.59
N MET A 614 -24.16 -15.62 -9.85
CA MET A 614 -24.01 -16.78 -8.96
C MET A 614 -22.71 -16.75 -8.16
N MET A 615 -21.93 -15.67 -8.24
CA MET A 615 -20.68 -15.55 -7.48
C MET A 615 -20.96 -15.44 -5.98
N LEU A 616 -20.25 -16.19 -5.14
CA LEU A 616 -20.38 -16.07 -3.68
C LEU A 616 -20.18 -14.62 -3.21
N PHE A 617 -19.21 -13.93 -3.82
CA PHE A 617 -18.90 -12.52 -3.56
C PHE A 617 -19.04 -11.69 -4.86
N PRO A 618 -20.22 -11.13 -5.17
CA PRO A 618 -20.49 -10.48 -6.47
C PRO A 618 -19.73 -9.15 -6.64
N ALA A 619 -19.35 -8.80 -7.87
CA ALA A 619 -18.68 -7.53 -8.17
C ALA A 619 -19.59 -6.32 -7.92
N ARG A 620 -19.13 -5.35 -7.12
CA ARG A 620 -19.98 -4.20 -6.72
C ARG A 620 -20.20 -3.12 -7.79
N LYS A 621 -19.30 -3.02 -8.76
CA LYS A 621 -19.26 -1.92 -9.76
C LYS A 621 -19.29 -2.42 -11.21
N ARG A 622 -19.43 -3.72 -11.41
CA ARG A 622 -19.43 -4.37 -12.73
C ARG A 622 -20.59 -5.36 -12.76
N ALA A 623 -21.24 -5.47 -13.91
CA ALA A 623 -22.31 -6.45 -14.13
C ALA A 623 -21.79 -7.87 -13.90
N GLU A 624 -20.55 -8.13 -14.33
CA GLU A 624 -19.93 -9.44 -14.27
C GLU A 624 -18.72 -9.50 -13.32
N GLY A 625 -18.47 -10.70 -12.80
CA GLY A 625 -17.30 -11.03 -11.99
C GLY A 625 -17.53 -10.93 -10.48
N HIS A 626 -16.41 -10.94 -9.74
CA HIS A 626 -16.40 -11.03 -8.28
C HIS A 626 -15.83 -9.77 -7.61
N TYR A 627 -16.03 -9.66 -6.30
CA TYR A 627 -15.54 -8.53 -5.52
C TYR A 627 -14.02 -8.58 -5.27
N THR A 628 -13.24 -8.01 -6.19
CA THR A 628 -11.76 -8.05 -6.18
C THR A 628 -11.11 -7.40 -4.96
N CYS A 629 -11.77 -6.43 -4.31
CA CYS A 629 -11.25 -5.76 -3.11
C CYS A 629 -11.59 -6.45 -1.79
N LEU A 630 -12.38 -7.53 -1.78
CA LEU A 630 -12.78 -8.26 -0.57
C LEU A 630 -11.57 -8.64 0.28
N THR A 631 -10.55 -9.24 -0.34
CA THR A 631 -9.36 -9.67 0.39
C THR A 631 -8.59 -8.51 0.99
N VAL A 632 -8.61 -7.33 0.36
CA VAL A 632 -7.95 -6.13 0.91
C VAL A 632 -8.66 -5.65 2.17
N GLN A 633 -10.00 -5.62 2.14
CA GLN A 633 -10.80 -5.29 3.32
C GLN A 633 -10.61 -6.30 4.44
N LEU A 634 -10.60 -7.59 4.12
CA LEU A 634 -10.33 -8.64 5.10
C LEU A 634 -8.93 -8.49 5.73
N MET A 635 -7.90 -8.19 4.93
CA MET A 635 -6.56 -7.97 5.48
C MET A 635 -6.51 -6.73 6.40
N ARG A 636 -7.30 -5.70 6.09
CA ARG A 636 -7.43 -4.51 6.94
C ARG A 636 -8.10 -4.86 8.27
N GLU A 637 -9.20 -5.61 8.25
CA GLU A 637 -9.86 -6.08 9.50
C GLU A 637 -8.91 -6.89 10.36
N ILE A 638 -8.15 -7.82 9.78
CA ILE A 638 -7.14 -8.59 10.52
C ILE A 638 -6.09 -7.67 11.10
N HIS A 639 -5.62 -6.68 10.35
CA HIS A 639 -4.63 -5.73 10.86
C HIS A 639 -5.20 -4.91 12.03
N GLU A 640 -6.44 -4.42 11.92
CA GLU A 640 -7.10 -3.62 12.95
C GLU A 640 -7.37 -4.44 14.22
N ARG A 641 -7.70 -5.73 14.10
CA ARG A 641 -8.10 -6.57 15.24
C ARG A 641 -6.95 -7.38 15.85
N VAL A 642 -6.04 -7.88 15.02
CA VAL A 642 -4.92 -8.75 15.42
C VAL A 642 -3.61 -7.97 15.53
N GLY A 643 -3.53 -6.79 14.91
CA GLY A 643 -2.34 -5.93 14.97
C GLY A 643 -1.22 -6.32 13.98
N VAL A 644 -1.43 -7.35 13.14
CA VAL A 644 -0.41 -7.86 12.20
C VAL A 644 -0.75 -7.51 10.76
N LYS A 645 0.20 -6.94 10.01
CA LYS A 645 0.03 -6.64 8.58
C LYS A 645 -0.02 -7.93 7.74
N PHE A 646 -1.25 -8.35 7.46
CA PHE A 646 -1.56 -9.64 6.84
C PHE A 646 -1.65 -9.57 5.31
N ASN A 647 -1.37 -10.68 4.63
CA ASN A 647 -1.61 -10.84 3.19
C ASN A 647 -2.31 -12.19 2.95
N PRO A 648 -3.05 -12.38 1.84
CA PRO A 648 -3.80 -13.61 1.62
C PRO A 648 -2.94 -14.89 1.56
N HIS A 649 -1.65 -14.78 1.20
CA HIS A 649 -0.75 -15.94 1.18
C HIS A 649 -0.29 -16.35 2.58
N LEU A 650 -0.25 -15.41 3.53
CA LEU A 650 0.09 -15.70 4.92
C LEU A 650 -0.93 -16.58 5.63
N TYR A 651 -2.20 -16.65 5.19
CA TYR A 651 -3.13 -17.67 5.69
C TYR A 651 -2.57 -19.08 5.56
N ARG A 652 -1.99 -19.39 4.40
CA ARG A 652 -1.42 -20.71 4.12
C ARG A 652 -0.24 -21.01 5.02
N HIS A 653 0.59 -20.01 5.28
CA HIS A 653 1.72 -20.16 6.17
C HIS A 653 1.29 -20.28 7.62
N LEU A 654 0.40 -19.40 8.09
CA LEU A 654 -0.07 -19.33 9.47
C LEU A 654 -0.83 -20.58 9.88
N VAL A 655 -1.79 -21.05 9.08
CA VAL A 655 -2.58 -22.25 9.42
C VAL A 655 -1.67 -23.47 9.56
N GLY A 656 -0.73 -23.67 8.64
CA GLY A 656 0.26 -24.75 8.77
C GLY A 656 1.23 -24.53 9.93
N TRP A 657 1.62 -23.27 10.21
CA TRP A 657 2.54 -22.90 11.28
C TRP A 657 1.95 -23.17 12.66
N VAL A 658 0.71 -22.74 12.91
CA VAL A 658 0.03 -22.98 14.20
C VAL A 658 -0.08 -24.47 14.47
N TRP A 659 -0.42 -25.27 13.45
CA TRP A 659 -0.59 -26.71 13.65
C TRP A 659 0.73 -27.43 13.95
N LEU A 660 1.81 -27.07 13.25
CA LEU A 660 3.14 -27.64 13.45
C LEU A 660 3.85 -27.13 14.69
N LYS A 661 3.58 -25.88 15.10
CA LYS A 661 4.08 -25.33 16.36
C LYS A 661 3.56 -26.13 17.56
N ASN A 662 2.30 -26.57 17.49
CA ASN A 662 1.69 -27.36 18.54
C ASN A 662 2.15 -28.83 18.49
N ASP A 663 2.28 -29.40 17.28
CA ASP A 663 2.73 -30.78 17.09
C ASP A 663 3.44 -30.97 15.74
N PRO A 664 4.78 -31.07 15.74
CA PRO A 664 5.57 -31.29 14.52
C PRO A 664 5.23 -32.60 13.78
N SER A 665 4.69 -33.62 14.48
CA SER A 665 4.29 -34.89 13.86
C SER A 665 3.12 -34.75 12.89
N LYS A 666 2.42 -33.59 12.90
CA LYS A 666 1.27 -33.30 12.02
C LYS A 666 1.66 -32.86 10.60
N LEU A 667 2.93 -32.98 10.22
CA LEU A 667 3.43 -32.61 8.89
C LEU A 667 2.66 -33.25 7.72
N PRO A 668 2.32 -34.56 7.73
CA PRO A 668 1.49 -35.16 6.69
C PRO A 668 0.08 -34.53 6.61
N GLN A 669 -0.53 -34.23 7.74
CA GLN A 669 -1.85 -33.61 7.83
C GLN A 669 -1.83 -32.17 7.27
N VAL A 670 -0.78 -31.40 7.59
CA VAL A 670 -0.56 -30.06 7.05
C VAL A 670 -0.34 -30.11 5.53
N GLN A 671 0.37 -31.12 5.01
CA GLN A 671 0.52 -31.31 3.57
C GLN A 671 -0.83 -31.52 2.86
N ILE A 672 -1.70 -32.36 3.42
CA ILE A 672 -3.05 -32.63 2.89
C ILE A 672 -3.92 -31.38 2.96
N LEU A 673 -3.90 -30.69 4.11
CA LEU A 673 -4.63 -29.45 4.34
C LEU A 673 -4.25 -28.41 3.30
N LEU A 674 -2.96 -28.12 3.13
CA LEU A 674 -2.47 -27.14 2.18
C LEU A 674 -2.56 -27.62 0.72
N GLY A 675 -2.75 -28.91 0.47
CA GLY A 675 -2.84 -29.48 -0.88
C GLY A 675 -1.49 -29.49 -1.62
N HIS A 676 -0.39 -29.70 -0.91
CA HIS A 676 0.94 -29.80 -1.50
C HIS A 676 1.16 -31.19 -2.12
N LYS A 677 1.67 -31.23 -3.37
CA LYS A 677 1.93 -32.49 -4.09
C LYS A 677 3.08 -33.28 -3.47
N ASN A 678 4.09 -32.59 -2.93
CA ASN A 678 5.28 -33.18 -2.34
C ASN A 678 5.42 -32.73 -0.88
N ILE A 679 5.65 -33.70 0.02
CA ILE A 679 5.92 -33.43 1.44
C ILE A 679 7.16 -32.58 1.63
N ALA A 680 8.18 -32.73 0.77
CA ALA A 680 9.39 -31.92 0.79
C ALA A 680 9.10 -30.42 0.61
N THR A 681 8.01 -30.06 -0.08
CA THR A 681 7.59 -28.66 -0.19
C THR A 681 7.06 -28.15 1.14
N THR A 682 6.27 -28.95 1.87
CA THR A 682 5.83 -28.60 3.23
C THR A 682 7.02 -28.55 4.17
N LEU A 683 7.87 -29.58 4.19
CA LEU A 683 9.07 -29.64 5.04
C LEU A 683 9.99 -28.43 4.82
N LYS A 684 10.27 -28.04 3.57
CA LYS A 684 11.07 -26.84 3.27
C LYS A 684 10.49 -25.56 3.87
N PHE A 685 9.15 -25.41 3.95
CA PHE A 685 8.54 -24.22 4.56
C PHE A 685 8.68 -24.19 6.08
N TYR A 686 8.87 -25.34 6.74
CA TYR A 686 8.81 -25.44 8.19
C TYR A 686 10.10 -25.96 8.86
N ALA A 687 11.10 -26.40 8.09
CA ALA A 687 12.39 -26.89 8.60
C ALA A 687 13.17 -25.84 9.43
N GLU A 688 13.07 -24.55 9.10
CA GLU A 688 13.74 -23.49 9.88
C GLU A 688 13.02 -23.11 11.19
N LEU A 689 11.84 -23.67 11.46
CA LEU A 689 11.11 -23.43 12.71
C LEU A 689 11.46 -24.48 13.78
N ASP A 690 12.14 -25.54 13.35
CA ASP A 690 12.30 -26.78 14.08
C ASP A 690 13.32 -26.63 15.23
N GLU A 691 14.40 -25.86 15.06
CA GLU A 691 15.47 -25.85 16.06
C GLU A 691 15.04 -25.30 17.44
N THR A 692 14.47 -24.09 17.50
CA THR A 692 14.05 -23.50 18.79
C THR A 692 12.89 -24.26 19.42
N LEU A 693 11.96 -24.77 18.60
CA LEU A 693 10.80 -25.51 19.09
C LEU A 693 11.18 -26.92 19.56
N ALA A 694 12.03 -27.62 18.82
CA ALA A 694 12.56 -28.92 19.21
C ALA A 694 13.39 -28.82 20.49
N LEU A 695 14.22 -27.76 20.62
CA LEU A 695 14.97 -27.49 21.85
C LEU A 695 14.04 -27.20 23.04
N GLN A 696 12.96 -26.44 22.83
CA GLN A 696 11.99 -26.13 23.88
C GLN A 696 11.17 -27.37 24.28
N GLN A 697 10.68 -28.17 23.32
CA GLN A 697 9.98 -29.42 23.59
C GLN A 697 10.89 -30.46 24.26
N TRP A 698 12.17 -30.50 23.88
CA TRP A 698 13.17 -31.31 24.55
C TRP A 698 13.41 -30.83 25.99
N SER A 699 13.51 -29.51 26.21
CA SER A 699 13.60 -28.92 27.54
C SER A 699 12.39 -29.27 28.41
N ASP A 700 11.16 -29.09 27.91
CA ASP A 700 9.92 -29.44 28.61
C ASP A 700 9.86 -30.94 28.93
N ARG A 701 10.36 -31.80 28.03
CA ARG A 701 10.46 -33.25 28.25
C ARG A 701 11.48 -33.60 29.33
N LEU A 702 12.62 -32.91 29.37
CA LEU A 702 13.62 -33.05 30.43
C LEU A 702 13.05 -32.61 31.79
N GLU A 703 12.29 -31.51 31.85
CA GLU A 703 11.60 -31.05 33.05
C GLU A 703 10.50 -32.03 33.52
N GLY A 704 9.74 -32.59 32.57
CA GLY A 704 8.72 -33.61 32.82
C GLY A 704 9.29 -34.93 33.36
N HIS A 705 10.54 -35.29 33.03
CA HIS A 705 11.26 -36.41 33.65
C HIS A 705 11.91 -36.05 34.99
N GLY A 706 12.20 -34.76 35.24
CA GLY A 706 12.72 -34.27 36.53
C GLY A 706 11.73 -34.33 37.70
N HIS A 707 10.42 -34.51 37.45
CA HIS A 707 9.43 -34.75 38.51
C HIS A 707 9.28 -36.22 38.91
N GLY A 708 9.79 -37.17 38.12
CA GLY A 708 9.75 -38.60 38.43
C GLY A 708 10.87 -39.09 39.35
N ASP A 709 11.94 -38.31 39.52
CA ASP A 709 13.16 -38.77 40.22
C ASP A 709 13.48 -37.99 41.51
N ARG A 710 12.55 -37.13 41.97
CA ARG A 710 12.71 -36.43 43.27
C ARG A 710 12.49 -37.31 44.50
N ASN A 711 12.15 -38.59 44.31
CA ASN A 711 12.07 -39.55 45.42
C ASN A 711 13.37 -40.33 45.66
N ASN A 712 14.43 -40.13 44.87
CA ASN A 712 15.67 -40.93 44.99
C ASN A 712 16.96 -40.12 45.27
N ARG A 713 16.84 -38.83 45.64
CA ARG A 713 18.00 -38.00 46.08
C ARG A 713 17.93 -37.62 47.56
N ARG A 714 17.73 -38.61 48.43
CA ARG A 714 17.98 -38.54 49.88
C ARG A 714 19.06 -39.55 50.29
N THR A 715 20.22 -39.56 49.62
CA THR A 715 21.35 -40.42 50.04
C THR A 715 22.72 -39.99 49.54
N LEU A 716 22.98 -38.68 49.34
CA LEU A 716 24.35 -38.17 49.12
C LEU A 716 24.55 -36.84 49.86
N ALA A 717 24.30 -36.87 51.16
CA ALA A 717 24.82 -35.90 52.13
C ALA A 717 24.99 -36.64 53.47
N ALA A 718 26.03 -37.48 53.51
CA ALA A 718 26.71 -37.97 54.71
C ALA A 718 28.19 -38.16 54.33
#